data_AF-Q9D4I1-F1
#
_entry.id   AF-Q9D4I1-F1
#
_cell.length_a   1.000
_cell.length_b   1.000
_cell.length_c   1.000
_cell.angle_alpha   90.00
_cell.angle_beta   90.00
_cell.angle_gamma   90.00
#
_symmetry.space_group_name_H-M   'P 1'
#
loop_
_entity.id
_entity.type
_entity.pdbx_description
1 polymer ?
#
loop_
_entity_poly.entity_id
_entity_poly.type
_entity_poly.pdbx_seq_one_letter_code
_entity_poly.pdbx_strand_id
1 'polypeptide(L)'
;MNTLLQRYRAQLPYTCSGPDLITLQPQTTTVPSSGKVPRGRQDGLPAHVTSLAQRAYWALLSQRRDQSIVALGRSGAGKTTCCEQVLEHLVGMAGSVDGRVSVEKLRATFTVLRAFGCVSTGHSRRATRFAMVMSLDFNATGRVTAAQLQTVLLENSRVARQPQGEGNFEVFSQLLAGMDVDLRTELNLHQMAESSAFGMGLWSKPEDKQKAATAFSQLRGAMELLGISEGEQQAIWRVLAAIYHLGAAGACKVGRKQFMRFEWANHAAEALGCDYEELNTATFKHHLRQIIEQMTSGPQRQGLQDNEACSGLKMTGVECVEGMASGLYQELFVAVVSLINRSFSSHHLSMASIMVVDTPGFQNPRHQGKDRAATFEELCYNYAQERLQLLFYHRTFVSTLERYKEEGIPVPFDLPESSPGTTVAVVDQNPSQVHLPAGRGAEDAGGLFWVLDEEVRVQGSSDSTVLERLRAAFEKKKEAGAEEPPSMRTCEQPLQCELFHQLGRDPVRYDLTGWLRRAKPNLAALEAPQILQQSKREELQSLFQARAKLPPVCRAVAGLEGTSQQALHRSRVVRRAFASSLAAVKRKAPCAQIKLQMDALISLLRRSRLHFIHCLVPTTVESKAGQRTPSPSQPSGDQGVANEPTALDIPALRVQLAGSHILEALRLHRAGYAEHMGLAQFRRRFQVLDPALLKKLDLTSEELDERKVVEELLKTLDLEKKAVAVGHSQVSKVTCLDQPPSSLW
;
A
#
# COMPACT_ATOMS: atom_id res chain seq x y z
N MET A 1 24.18 -10.92 8.21
CA MET A 1 23.89 -10.46 9.58
C MET A 1 25.02 -9.61 10.16
N ASN A 2 26.25 -10.12 10.28
CA ASN A 2 27.39 -9.36 10.85
C ASN A 2 27.60 -7.99 10.21
N THR A 3 27.50 -7.89 8.88
CA THR A 3 27.58 -6.60 8.14
C THR A 3 26.50 -5.62 8.59
N LEU A 4 25.24 -6.06 8.72
CA LEU A 4 24.14 -5.21 9.18
C LEU A 4 24.35 -4.75 10.63
N LEU A 5 24.86 -5.63 11.49
CA LEU A 5 25.17 -5.33 12.88
C LEU A 5 26.26 -4.26 13.02
N GLN A 6 27.36 -4.42 12.29
CA GLN A 6 28.46 -3.46 12.28
C GLN A 6 28.01 -2.10 11.74
N ARG A 7 27.24 -2.09 10.65
CA ARG A 7 26.68 -0.86 10.07
C ARG A 7 25.70 -0.16 11.00
N TYR A 8 24.82 -0.91 11.67
CA TYR A 8 23.90 -0.35 12.66
C TYR A 8 24.64 0.30 13.83
N ARG A 9 25.66 -0.37 14.38
CA ARG A 9 26.52 0.18 15.43
C ARG A 9 27.27 1.44 14.97
N ALA A 10 27.66 1.48 13.70
CA ALA A 10 28.26 2.65 13.06
C ALA A 10 27.23 3.72 12.64
N GLN A 11 25.94 3.58 13.00
CA GLN A 11 24.86 4.50 12.63
C GLN A 11 24.70 4.69 11.12
N LEU A 12 24.95 3.63 10.35
CA LEU A 12 24.75 3.56 8.90
C LEU A 12 23.49 2.72 8.60
N PRO A 13 22.29 3.34 8.56
CA PRO A 13 21.02 2.60 8.52
C PRO A 13 20.73 1.93 7.17
N TYR A 14 21.47 2.26 6.11
CA TYR A 14 21.22 1.78 4.76
C TYR A 14 22.33 0.83 4.29
N THR A 15 21.98 -0.26 3.60
CA THR A 15 22.94 -1.24 3.07
C THR A 15 22.47 -1.72 1.70
N CYS A 16 23.35 -1.72 0.69
CA CYS A 16 22.99 -2.25 -0.63
C CYS A 16 22.88 -3.77 -0.62
N SER A 17 21.92 -4.30 -1.37
CA SER A 17 21.73 -5.74 -1.58
C SER A 17 21.56 -6.01 -3.08
N GLY A 18 22.66 -5.89 -3.82
CA GLY A 18 22.63 -5.85 -5.29
C GLY A 18 21.95 -4.56 -5.80
N PRO A 19 20.94 -4.64 -6.68
CA PRO A 19 20.21 -3.47 -7.16
C PRO A 19 19.28 -2.86 -6.09
N ASP A 20 18.94 -3.62 -5.05
CA ASP A 20 18.00 -3.23 -4.01
C ASP A 20 18.70 -2.64 -2.77
N LEU A 21 17.91 -2.12 -1.84
CA LEU A 21 18.39 -1.48 -0.61
C LEU A 21 17.76 -2.11 0.63
N ILE A 22 18.56 -2.37 1.65
CA ILE A 22 18.11 -2.76 2.99
C ILE A 22 18.16 -1.52 3.88
N THR A 23 17.10 -1.28 4.63
CA THR A 23 17.05 -0.22 5.64
C THR A 23 16.83 -0.80 7.02
N LEU A 24 17.60 -0.31 7.99
CA LEU A 24 17.54 -0.70 9.39
C LEU A 24 17.58 0.58 10.22
N GLN A 25 16.44 1.29 10.26
CA GLN A 25 16.33 2.60 10.90
C GLN A 25 15.85 2.48 12.36
N PRO A 26 16.49 3.18 13.32
CA PRO A 26 15.97 3.27 14.68
C PRO A 26 14.62 4.02 14.70
N GLN A 27 13.64 3.51 15.45
CA GLN A 27 12.28 4.07 15.47
C GLN A 27 12.19 5.50 16.03
N THR A 28 13.23 5.99 16.70
CA THR A 28 13.22 7.26 17.46
C THR A 28 13.95 8.42 16.79
N THR A 29 14.61 8.21 15.64
CA THR A 29 15.40 9.27 14.99
C THR A 29 14.97 9.52 13.56
N THR A 30 14.37 10.69 13.32
CA THR A 30 14.46 11.36 12.01
C THR A 30 15.91 11.80 11.86
N VAL A 31 16.77 10.92 11.36
CA VAL A 31 18.15 11.32 11.03
C VAL A 31 18.02 12.36 9.91
N PRO A 32 18.43 13.62 10.10
CA PRO A 32 18.42 14.58 9.01
C PRO A 32 19.31 14.04 7.89
N SER A 33 18.87 14.21 6.64
CA SER A 33 19.65 13.89 5.43
C SER A 33 20.92 14.75 5.37
N SER A 34 21.93 14.42 6.20
CA SER A 34 23.19 15.17 6.30
C SER A 34 24.21 14.70 5.26
N GLY A 35 24.00 13.55 4.64
CA GLY A 35 24.81 13.09 3.51
C GLY A 35 24.42 13.80 2.22
N LYS A 36 25.10 14.88 1.85
CA LYS A 36 25.08 15.40 0.47
C LYS A 36 25.64 14.31 -0.45
N VAL A 37 24.77 13.49 -1.03
CA VAL A 37 25.17 12.58 -2.11
C VAL A 37 25.63 13.43 -3.30
N PRO A 38 26.82 13.19 -3.88
CA PRO A 38 27.32 13.97 -5.00
C PRO A 38 26.33 13.96 -6.16
N ARG A 39 25.87 15.15 -6.55
CA ARG A 39 25.03 15.32 -7.74
C ARG A 39 25.86 14.95 -8.97
N GLY A 40 25.33 14.07 -9.83
CA GLY A 40 25.92 13.81 -11.15
C GLY A 40 26.96 12.69 -11.26
N ARG A 41 27.28 11.95 -10.18
CA ARG A 41 28.03 10.69 -10.32
C ARG A 41 27.11 9.50 -10.54
N GLN A 42 27.38 8.72 -11.60
CA GLN A 42 26.69 7.46 -11.85
C GLN A 42 27.25 6.32 -10.97
N ASP A 43 28.50 6.48 -10.53
CA ASP A 43 29.32 5.44 -9.91
C ASP A 43 29.81 5.80 -8.50
N GLY A 44 30.02 4.77 -7.67
CA GLY A 44 30.55 4.93 -6.30
C GLY A 44 29.59 5.62 -5.33
N LEU A 45 28.28 5.61 -5.62
CA LEU A 45 27.29 6.20 -4.73
C LEU A 45 27.19 5.39 -3.41
N PRO A 46 27.18 6.05 -2.24
CA PRO A 46 27.07 5.36 -0.96
C PRO A 46 25.73 4.64 -0.86
N ALA A 47 25.66 3.57 -0.05
CA ALA A 47 24.40 2.91 0.26
C ALA A 47 23.45 3.89 0.97
N HIS A 48 22.45 4.40 0.25
CA HIS A 48 21.46 5.35 0.74
C HIS A 48 20.20 5.33 -0.15
N VAL A 49 19.05 5.72 0.41
CA VAL A 49 17.78 5.80 -0.31
C VAL A 49 17.85 6.76 -1.50
N THR A 50 18.54 7.89 -1.32
CA THR A 50 18.78 8.87 -2.39
C THR A 50 19.64 8.32 -3.52
N SER A 51 20.63 7.47 -3.22
CA SER A 51 21.43 6.78 -4.24
C SER A 51 20.58 5.83 -5.08
N LEU A 52 19.65 5.09 -4.44
CA LEU A 52 18.70 4.26 -5.18
C LEU A 52 17.81 5.10 -6.09
N ALA A 53 17.31 6.23 -5.59
CA ALA A 53 16.52 7.18 -6.37
C ALA A 53 17.31 7.74 -7.57
N GLN A 54 18.58 8.11 -7.38
CA GLN A 54 19.47 8.56 -8.44
C GLN A 54 19.71 7.47 -9.50
N ARG A 55 19.90 6.21 -9.09
CA ARG A 55 20.00 5.08 -10.03
C ARG A 55 18.72 4.90 -10.86
N ALA A 56 17.56 4.97 -10.22
CA ALA A 56 16.28 4.90 -10.93
C ALA A 56 16.13 6.06 -11.92
N TYR A 57 16.50 7.29 -11.52
CA TYR A 57 16.47 8.46 -12.40
C TYR A 57 17.36 8.30 -13.63
N TRP A 58 18.62 7.89 -13.47
CA TRP A 58 19.51 7.66 -14.62
C TRP A 58 19.05 6.49 -15.50
N ALA A 59 18.49 5.44 -14.90
CA ALA A 59 17.89 4.35 -15.65
C ALA A 59 16.70 4.83 -16.50
N LEU A 60 15.86 5.72 -15.96
CA LEU A 60 14.76 6.33 -16.70
C LEU A 60 15.27 7.12 -17.92
N LEU A 61 16.28 7.98 -17.74
CA LEU A 61 16.79 8.82 -18.83
C LEU A 61 17.49 8.02 -19.92
N SER A 62 18.28 7.02 -19.53
CA SER A 62 19.03 6.18 -20.47
C SER A 62 18.13 5.19 -21.22
N GLN A 63 17.16 4.58 -20.54
CA GLN A 63 16.33 3.51 -21.11
C GLN A 63 14.99 4.03 -21.67
N ARG A 64 14.64 5.29 -21.38
CA ARG A 64 13.34 5.90 -21.73
C ARG A 64 12.14 5.03 -21.33
N ARG A 65 12.26 4.36 -20.18
CA ARG A 65 11.29 3.40 -19.64
C ARG A 65 10.93 3.77 -18.21
N ASP A 66 9.66 3.60 -17.87
CA ASP A 66 9.15 3.81 -16.51
C ASP A 66 9.93 2.99 -15.47
N GLN A 67 10.09 3.57 -14.29
CA GLN A 67 10.74 2.96 -13.14
C GLN A 67 9.76 2.86 -11.98
N SER A 68 9.98 1.93 -11.05
CA SER A 68 9.24 1.89 -9.80
C SER A 68 10.11 1.51 -8.63
N ILE A 69 9.97 2.25 -7.54
CA ILE A 69 10.63 2.00 -6.26
C ILE A 69 9.55 1.53 -5.28
N VAL A 70 9.69 0.30 -4.78
CA VAL A 70 8.68 -0.36 -3.93
C VAL A 70 9.26 -0.62 -2.55
N ALA A 71 8.65 -0.05 -1.51
CA ALA A 71 9.03 -0.31 -0.14
C ALA A 71 8.30 -1.55 0.43
N LEU A 72 9.06 -2.48 0.98
CA LEU A 72 8.59 -3.74 1.60
C LEU A 72 8.99 -3.79 3.06
N GLY A 73 8.19 -4.44 3.89
CA GLY A 73 8.57 -4.72 5.28
C GLY A 73 7.46 -4.56 6.32
N ARG A 74 7.80 -4.89 7.56
CA ARG A 74 6.87 -4.89 8.71
C ARG A 74 6.31 -3.48 9.00
N SER A 75 5.20 -3.44 9.74
CA SER A 75 4.65 -2.18 10.25
C SER A 75 5.67 -1.50 11.18
N GLY A 76 5.80 -0.18 11.09
CA GLY A 76 6.79 0.59 11.87
C GLY A 76 8.22 0.56 11.33
N ALA A 77 8.52 -0.12 10.23
CA ALA A 77 9.88 -0.20 9.66
C ALA A 77 10.37 1.08 8.94
N GLY A 78 9.59 2.16 8.90
CA GLY A 78 9.98 3.42 8.25
C GLY A 78 9.78 3.49 6.73
N LYS A 79 8.91 2.63 6.15
CA LYS A 79 8.61 2.61 4.70
C LYS A 79 8.17 3.98 4.16
N THR A 80 7.17 4.60 4.77
CA THR A 80 6.64 5.91 4.35
C THR A 80 7.72 7.00 4.38
N THR A 81 8.57 7.01 5.41
CA THR A 81 9.70 7.95 5.52
C THR A 81 10.72 7.74 4.41
N CYS A 82 11.03 6.49 4.05
CA CYS A 82 11.92 6.19 2.92
C CYS A 82 11.30 6.70 1.60
N CYS A 83 10.02 6.46 1.37
CA CYS A 83 9.33 6.91 0.15
C CYS A 83 9.27 8.44 0.03
N GLU A 84 9.04 9.15 1.13
CA GLU A 84 9.12 10.62 1.19
C GLU A 84 10.52 11.12 0.82
N GLN A 85 11.57 10.54 1.43
CA GLN A 85 12.97 10.89 1.11
C GLN A 85 13.34 10.63 -0.35
N VAL A 86 12.88 9.53 -0.96
CA VAL A 86 13.06 9.26 -2.40
C VAL A 86 12.46 10.40 -3.23
N LEU A 87 11.21 10.75 -2.96
CA LEU A 87 10.48 11.75 -3.75
C LEU A 87 11.08 13.15 -3.61
N GLU A 88 11.43 13.56 -2.38
CA GLU A 88 12.10 14.84 -2.12
C GLU A 88 13.43 14.92 -2.87
N HIS A 89 14.21 13.83 -2.87
CA HIS A 89 15.49 13.79 -3.56
C HIS A 89 15.33 13.85 -5.09
N LEU A 90 14.39 13.09 -5.66
CA LEU A 90 14.13 13.11 -7.10
C LEU A 90 13.75 14.51 -7.58
N VAL A 91 12.82 15.17 -6.89
CA VAL A 91 12.38 16.53 -7.25
C VAL A 91 13.47 17.55 -7.00
N GLY A 92 14.18 17.47 -5.86
CA GLY A 92 15.28 18.39 -5.53
C GLY A 92 16.50 18.26 -6.45
N MET A 93 16.71 17.09 -7.05
CA MET A 93 17.78 16.83 -8.02
C MET A 93 17.38 17.22 -9.45
N ALA A 94 16.21 16.76 -9.93
CA ALA A 94 15.77 16.95 -11.31
C ALA A 94 15.20 18.35 -11.58
N GLY A 95 14.66 18.99 -10.53
CA GLY A 95 13.90 20.22 -10.66
C GLY A 95 12.58 20.04 -11.42
N SER A 96 11.72 21.04 -11.37
CA SER A 96 10.47 21.11 -12.14
C SER A 96 10.60 22.06 -13.32
N VAL A 97 9.89 21.79 -14.41
CA VAL A 97 9.83 22.65 -15.61
C VAL A 97 9.21 24.01 -15.29
N ASP A 98 8.09 24.02 -14.56
CA ASP A 98 7.26 25.22 -14.29
C ASP A 98 7.10 25.51 -12.79
N GLY A 99 7.84 24.78 -11.93
CA GLY A 99 7.75 24.92 -10.48
C GLY A 99 6.48 24.32 -9.86
N ARG A 100 5.58 23.69 -10.63
CA ARG A 100 4.34 23.10 -10.08
C ARG A 100 4.60 21.96 -9.12
N VAL A 101 5.62 21.15 -9.38
CA VAL A 101 6.11 20.11 -8.49
C VAL A 101 7.34 20.62 -7.75
N SER A 102 7.25 20.79 -6.43
CA SER A 102 8.35 21.22 -5.58
C SER A 102 8.48 20.33 -4.35
N VAL A 103 9.64 20.40 -3.67
CA VAL A 103 9.88 19.65 -2.44
C VAL A 103 8.91 20.09 -1.34
N GLU A 104 8.61 21.38 -1.26
CA GLU A 104 7.67 21.94 -0.28
C GLU A 104 6.25 21.41 -0.50
N LYS A 105 5.79 21.34 -1.76
CA LYS A 105 4.48 20.75 -2.08
C LYS A 105 4.42 19.24 -1.81
N LEU A 106 5.53 18.52 -2.03
CA LEU A 106 5.61 17.11 -1.64
C LEU A 106 5.47 16.94 -0.12
N ARG A 107 6.18 17.75 0.67
CA ARG A 107 6.06 17.74 2.14
C ARG A 107 4.65 18.07 2.60
N ALA A 108 4.02 19.09 2.01
CA ALA A 108 2.62 19.43 2.28
C ALA A 108 1.68 18.26 1.94
N THR A 109 1.91 17.56 0.82
CA THR A 109 1.15 16.37 0.46
C THR A 109 1.26 15.29 1.55
N PHE A 110 2.46 15.01 2.05
CA PHE A 110 2.62 14.03 3.14
C PHE A 110 2.02 14.50 4.47
N THR A 111 2.01 15.80 4.77
CA THR A 111 1.28 16.35 5.93
C THR A 111 -0.22 16.07 5.82
N VAL A 112 -0.83 16.35 4.65
CA VAL A 112 -2.24 16.06 4.39
C VAL A 112 -2.52 14.55 4.47
N LEU A 113 -1.71 13.73 3.80
CA LEU A 113 -1.89 12.27 3.80
C LEU A 113 -1.73 11.64 5.20
N ARG A 114 -0.86 12.20 6.05
CA ARG A 114 -0.74 11.76 7.44
C ARG A 114 -2.00 12.08 8.24
N ALA A 115 -2.55 13.28 8.12
CA ALA A 115 -3.78 13.65 8.80
C ALA A 115 -4.95 12.73 8.38
N PHE A 116 -5.12 12.50 7.08
CA PHE A 116 -6.28 11.76 6.54
C PHE A 116 -6.07 10.25 6.40
N GLY A 117 -4.87 9.72 6.61
CA GLY A 117 -4.57 8.32 6.30
C GLY A 117 -3.69 7.60 7.31
N CYS A 118 -3.25 8.28 8.37
CA CYS A 118 -2.50 7.68 9.47
C CYS A 118 -3.32 7.64 10.77
N VAL A 119 -2.97 6.67 11.60
CA VAL A 119 -3.56 6.48 12.93
C VAL A 119 -2.46 6.24 13.96
N SER A 120 -2.75 6.61 15.21
CA SER A 120 -1.90 6.25 16.34
C SER A 120 -2.19 4.82 16.79
N THR A 121 -1.12 4.03 16.92
CA THR A 121 -1.16 2.65 17.43
C THR A 121 -0.16 2.52 18.57
N GLY A 122 -0.28 1.48 19.39
CA GLY A 122 0.67 1.23 20.49
C GLY A 122 2.15 1.13 20.06
N HIS A 123 2.42 0.84 18.78
CA HIS A 123 3.77 0.56 18.26
C HIS A 123 4.27 1.55 17.21
N SER A 124 3.36 2.33 16.62
CA SER A 124 3.68 3.40 15.68
C SER A 124 2.80 4.60 15.94
N ARG A 125 3.43 5.75 16.14
CA ARG A 125 2.72 7.03 16.31
C ARG A 125 1.98 7.47 15.05
N ARG A 126 2.38 6.98 13.88
CA ARG A 126 1.81 7.32 12.56
C ARG A 126 1.77 6.08 11.67
N ALA A 127 0.82 5.20 11.91
CA ALA A 127 0.62 3.99 11.10
C ALA A 127 -0.24 4.30 9.88
N THR A 128 0.34 4.18 8.67
CA THR A 128 -0.36 4.36 7.39
C THR A 128 -1.40 3.25 7.17
N ARG A 129 -2.65 3.62 6.88
CA ARG A 129 -3.81 2.70 6.70
C ARG A 129 -4.39 2.69 5.27
N PHE A 130 -3.56 3.05 4.29
CA PHE A 130 -3.86 3.01 2.86
C PHE A 130 -2.58 2.72 2.07
N ALA A 131 -2.73 2.26 0.83
CA ALA A 131 -1.62 2.13 -0.11
C ALA A 131 -1.56 3.36 -1.03
N MET A 132 -0.34 3.86 -1.29
CA MET A 132 -0.09 5.01 -2.16
C MET A 132 0.88 4.68 -3.28
N VAL A 133 0.62 5.27 -4.44
CA VAL A 133 1.51 5.29 -5.61
C VAL A 133 1.67 6.74 -6.02
N MET A 134 2.83 7.33 -5.73
CA MET A 134 3.19 8.67 -6.22
C MET A 134 4.03 8.52 -7.48
N SER A 135 3.54 9.03 -8.60
CA SER A 135 4.22 9.01 -9.90
C SER A 135 4.77 10.39 -10.20
N LEU A 136 6.07 10.49 -10.48
CA LEU A 136 6.72 11.69 -11.01
C LEU A 136 6.93 11.50 -12.52
N ASP A 137 6.38 12.41 -13.33
CA ASP A 137 6.51 12.40 -14.78
C ASP A 137 7.70 13.27 -15.20
N PHE A 138 8.55 12.78 -16.11
CA PHE A 138 9.76 13.46 -16.56
C PHE A 138 9.74 13.72 -18.06
N ASN A 139 10.24 14.87 -18.51
CA ASN A 139 10.43 15.15 -19.93
C ASN A 139 11.77 14.57 -20.46
N ALA A 140 12.03 14.74 -21.76
CA ALA A 140 13.27 14.28 -22.40
C ALA A 140 14.55 14.97 -21.87
N THR A 141 14.44 16.15 -21.26
CA THR A 141 15.56 16.85 -20.61
C THR A 141 15.82 16.36 -19.17
N GLY A 142 14.97 15.45 -18.67
CA GLY A 142 15.05 14.92 -17.31
C GLY A 142 14.53 15.82 -16.21
N ARG A 143 13.71 16.84 -16.53
CA ARG A 143 13.01 17.68 -15.54
C ARG A 143 11.61 17.13 -15.27
N VAL A 144 11.12 17.33 -14.06
CA VAL A 144 9.77 16.93 -13.64
C VAL A 144 8.74 17.83 -14.32
N THR A 145 7.75 17.23 -14.97
CA THR A 145 6.66 17.92 -15.68
C THR A 145 5.37 17.92 -14.89
N ALA A 146 5.04 16.79 -14.27
CA ALA A 146 3.81 16.60 -13.50
C ALA A 146 4.04 15.54 -12.42
N ALA A 147 3.12 15.46 -11.46
CA ALA A 147 3.04 14.35 -10.53
C ALA A 147 1.59 13.85 -10.41
N GLN A 148 1.43 12.58 -10.06
CA GLN A 148 0.13 11.97 -9.83
C GLN A 148 0.19 11.02 -8.64
N LEU A 149 -0.66 11.27 -7.66
CA LEU A 149 -0.94 10.43 -6.51
C LEU A 149 -2.16 9.54 -6.79
N GLN A 150 -1.98 8.23 -6.71
CA GLN A 150 -3.08 7.25 -6.70
C GLN A 150 -3.08 6.53 -5.35
N THR A 151 -4.27 6.28 -4.79
CA THR A 151 -4.40 5.56 -3.51
C THR A 151 -5.43 4.44 -3.60
N VAL A 152 -5.17 3.33 -2.91
CA VAL A 152 -6.04 2.15 -2.82
C VAL A 152 -6.02 1.58 -1.39
N LEU A 153 -6.91 0.64 -1.09
CA LEU A 153 -6.98 -0.11 0.17
C LEU A 153 -7.06 0.78 1.42
N LEU A 154 -7.82 1.88 1.36
CA LEU A 154 -8.11 2.69 2.54
C LEU A 154 -8.96 1.87 3.53
N GLU A 155 -8.50 1.78 4.78
CA GLU A 155 -9.26 1.18 5.88
C GLU A 155 -10.36 2.13 6.40
N ASN A 156 -11.30 2.50 5.54
CA ASN A 156 -12.34 3.49 5.83
C ASN A 156 -13.28 3.09 6.98
N SER A 157 -13.51 1.78 7.19
CA SER A 157 -14.36 1.25 8.27
C SER A 157 -13.88 1.64 9.66
N ARG A 158 -12.58 1.95 9.80
CA ARG A 158 -11.97 2.39 11.06
C ARG A 158 -12.61 3.64 11.63
N VAL A 159 -13.14 4.52 10.77
CA VAL A 159 -13.78 5.76 11.23
C VAL A 159 -14.93 5.48 12.20
N ALA A 160 -15.59 4.33 12.03
CA ALA A 160 -16.72 3.89 12.84
C ALA A 160 -16.39 2.68 13.73
N ARG A 161 -15.40 1.86 13.37
CA ARG A 161 -15.04 0.61 14.06
C ARG A 161 -13.55 0.57 14.35
N GLN A 162 -13.15 0.99 15.54
CA GLN A 162 -11.74 0.98 15.95
C GLN A 162 -11.37 -0.35 16.62
N PRO A 163 -10.20 -0.93 16.30
CA PRO A 163 -9.60 -1.97 17.13
C PRO A 163 -9.34 -1.46 18.55
N GLN A 164 -9.46 -2.35 19.53
CA GLN A 164 -9.25 -2.01 20.93
C GLN A 164 -7.83 -1.46 21.17
N GLY A 165 -7.75 -0.27 21.78
CA GLY A 165 -6.47 0.38 22.12
C GLY A 165 -5.80 1.13 20.97
N GLU A 166 -6.46 1.31 19.82
CA GLU A 166 -5.99 2.17 18.73
C GLU A 166 -6.88 3.42 18.58
N GLY A 167 -6.34 4.49 17.99
CA GLY A 167 -7.08 5.72 17.72
C GLY A 167 -7.79 5.74 16.37
N ASN A 168 -8.58 6.80 16.15
CA ASN A 168 -9.12 7.16 14.82
C ASN A 168 -8.04 7.83 13.94
N PHE A 169 -8.40 8.17 12.71
CA PHE A 169 -7.58 8.99 11.82
C PHE A 169 -7.20 10.32 12.49
N GLU A 170 -5.94 10.72 12.34
CA GLU A 170 -5.37 11.88 13.04
C GLU A 170 -6.17 13.17 12.79
N VAL A 171 -6.74 13.34 11.59
CA VAL A 171 -7.50 14.53 11.20
C VAL A 171 -8.64 14.86 12.16
N PHE A 172 -9.33 13.86 12.73
CA PHE A 172 -10.40 14.12 13.69
C PHE A 172 -9.87 14.74 14.97
N SER A 173 -8.76 14.20 15.50
CA SER A 173 -8.11 14.76 16.70
C SER A 173 -7.48 16.12 16.44
N GLN A 174 -6.95 16.36 15.23
CA GLN A 174 -6.36 17.64 14.84
C GLN A 174 -7.46 18.71 14.71
N LEU A 175 -8.52 18.43 13.96
CA LEU A 175 -9.68 19.30 13.78
C LEU A 175 -10.26 19.71 15.14
N LEU A 176 -10.67 18.74 15.96
CA LEU A 176 -11.33 19.03 17.24
C LEU A 176 -10.44 19.84 18.21
N ALA A 177 -9.11 19.67 18.14
CA ALA A 177 -8.16 20.42 18.96
C ALA A 177 -7.90 21.85 18.44
N GLY A 178 -7.81 22.02 17.11
CA GLY A 178 -7.26 23.21 16.48
C GLY A 178 -8.26 24.19 15.86
N MET A 179 -9.55 23.85 15.82
CA MET A 179 -10.59 24.77 15.33
C MET A 179 -10.70 26.03 16.18
N ASP A 180 -10.91 27.17 15.51
CA ASP A 180 -11.30 28.44 16.12
C ASP A 180 -12.76 28.40 16.61
N VAL A 181 -13.18 29.47 17.30
CA VAL A 181 -14.50 29.55 17.93
C VAL A 181 -15.61 29.66 16.87
N ASP A 182 -15.35 30.37 15.78
CA ASP A 182 -16.33 30.62 14.73
C ASP A 182 -16.65 29.32 13.98
N LEU A 183 -15.62 28.61 13.50
CA LEU A 183 -15.78 27.33 12.82
C LEU A 183 -16.34 26.25 13.76
N ARG A 184 -15.98 26.29 15.05
CA ARG A 184 -16.55 25.38 16.06
C ARG A 184 -18.06 25.59 16.24
N THR A 185 -18.49 26.85 16.25
CA THR A 185 -19.92 27.21 16.36
C THR A 185 -20.66 26.82 15.09
N GLU A 186 -20.09 27.16 13.93
CA GLU A 186 -20.67 26.85 12.61
C GLU A 186 -20.87 25.35 12.38
N LEU A 187 -19.96 24.51 12.86
CA LEU A 187 -20.07 23.05 12.71
C LEU A 187 -20.84 22.37 13.84
N ASN A 188 -21.47 23.13 14.75
CA ASN A 188 -22.17 22.60 15.93
C ASN A 188 -21.27 21.72 16.84
N LEU A 189 -19.99 22.06 16.98
CA LEU A 189 -18.98 21.32 17.75
C LEU A 189 -18.60 22.05 19.07
N HIS A 190 -19.46 22.95 19.55
CA HIS A 190 -19.24 23.69 20.80
C HIS A 190 -19.49 22.82 22.04
N GLN A 191 -20.46 21.92 21.98
CA GLN A 191 -20.69 20.86 22.97
C GLN A 191 -20.22 19.53 22.39
N MET A 192 -19.24 18.89 23.02
CA MET A 192 -18.81 17.55 22.64
C MET A 192 -19.78 16.53 23.26
N ALA A 193 -20.15 15.50 22.49
CA ALA A 193 -20.98 14.43 23.02
C ALA A 193 -20.24 13.67 24.12
N GLU A 194 -20.89 13.48 25.28
CA GLU A 194 -20.34 12.71 26.41
C GLU A 194 -20.02 11.25 26.03
N SER A 195 -20.74 10.72 25.04
CA SER A 195 -20.53 9.39 24.48
C SER A 195 -20.75 9.41 22.97
N SER A 196 -19.68 9.16 22.21
CA SER A 196 -19.69 8.94 20.75
C SER A 196 -19.39 7.49 20.45
N ALA A 197 -20.18 6.86 19.58
CA ALA A 197 -20.00 5.47 19.18
C ALA A 197 -18.70 5.24 18.39
N PHE A 198 -18.10 6.30 17.85
CA PHE A 198 -16.95 6.23 16.94
C PHE A 198 -15.61 6.61 17.60
N GLY A 199 -15.58 6.83 18.91
CA GLY A 199 -14.33 7.05 19.66
C GLY A 199 -13.48 8.22 19.15
N MET A 200 -14.12 9.35 18.82
CA MET A 200 -13.43 10.58 18.36
C MET A 200 -13.27 11.59 19.50
N GLY A 201 -12.17 12.35 19.50
CA GLY A 201 -12.01 13.54 20.34
C GLY A 201 -11.50 13.33 21.77
N LEU A 202 -10.94 12.16 22.08
CA LEU A 202 -10.36 11.88 23.41
C LEU A 202 -8.85 12.16 23.41
N TRP A 203 -8.41 13.16 24.18
CA TRP A 203 -6.99 13.34 24.53
C TRP A 203 -6.78 12.94 25.98
N SER A 204 -5.84 12.04 26.23
CA SER A 204 -5.52 11.62 27.60
C SER A 204 -4.76 12.71 28.38
N LYS A 205 -4.09 13.64 27.69
CA LYS A 205 -3.26 14.70 28.29
C LYS A 205 -3.44 16.04 27.57
N PRO A 206 -3.34 17.18 28.28
CA PRO A 206 -3.44 18.51 27.67
C PRO A 206 -2.33 18.77 26.64
N GLU A 207 -1.12 18.23 26.86
CA GLU A 207 -0.01 18.33 25.91
C GLU A 207 -0.34 17.71 24.54
N ASP A 208 -1.09 16.60 24.54
CA ASP A 208 -1.44 15.90 23.30
C ASP A 208 -2.53 16.68 22.53
N LYS A 209 -3.41 17.38 23.25
CA LYS A 209 -4.33 18.35 22.65
C LYS A 209 -3.58 19.51 22.00
N GLN A 210 -2.56 20.08 22.67
CA GLN A 210 -1.76 21.18 22.10
C GLN A 210 -0.96 20.74 20.86
N LYS A 211 -0.41 19.52 20.87
CA LYS A 211 0.26 18.93 19.69
C LYS A 211 -0.72 18.76 18.53
N ALA A 212 -1.92 18.26 18.80
CA ALA A 212 -2.97 18.09 17.78
C ALA A 212 -3.42 19.44 17.20
N ALA A 213 -3.56 20.48 18.04
CA ALA A 213 -3.88 21.84 17.57
C ALA A 213 -2.78 22.41 16.67
N THR A 214 -1.52 22.23 17.04
CA THR A 214 -0.37 22.66 16.22
C THR A 214 -0.33 21.91 14.88
N ALA A 215 -0.61 20.60 14.90
CA ALA A 215 -0.69 19.79 13.69
C ALA A 215 -1.85 20.23 12.77
N PHE A 216 -2.97 20.69 13.33
CA PHE A 216 -4.06 21.26 12.55
C PHE A 216 -3.68 22.58 11.84
N SER A 217 -2.96 23.47 12.52
CA SER A 217 -2.42 24.69 11.89
C SER A 217 -1.46 24.34 10.74
N GLN A 218 -0.61 23.33 10.93
CA GLN A 218 0.27 22.83 9.86
C GLN A 218 -0.52 22.20 8.70
N LEU A 219 -1.62 21.50 9.00
CA LEU A 219 -2.51 20.93 7.99
C LEU A 219 -3.15 22.01 7.12
N ARG A 220 -3.68 23.08 7.72
CA ARG A 220 -4.24 24.23 6.98
C ARG A 220 -3.21 24.88 6.07
N GLY A 221 -2.02 25.19 6.60
CA GLY A 221 -0.93 25.76 5.79
C GLY A 221 -0.46 24.83 4.66
N ALA A 222 -0.47 23.51 4.89
CA ALA A 222 -0.16 22.52 3.85
C ALA A 222 -1.24 22.48 2.75
N MET A 223 -2.52 22.56 3.12
CA MET A 223 -3.64 22.65 2.16
C MET A 223 -3.57 23.92 1.31
N GLU A 224 -3.28 25.06 1.93
CA GLU A 224 -3.07 26.35 1.24
C GLU A 224 -1.91 26.28 0.25
N LEU A 225 -0.76 25.69 0.65
CA LEU A 225 0.40 25.53 -0.23
C LEU A 225 0.10 24.64 -1.46
N LEU A 226 -0.84 23.70 -1.31
CA LEU A 226 -1.33 22.85 -2.40
C LEU A 226 -2.42 23.53 -3.24
N GLY A 227 -2.78 24.78 -2.94
CA GLY A 227 -3.82 25.51 -3.66
C GLY A 227 -5.23 24.96 -3.42
N ILE A 228 -5.48 24.42 -2.21
CA ILE A 228 -6.82 24.06 -1.75
C ILE A 228 -7.46 25.32 -1.16
N SER A 229 -8.56 25.77 -1.78
CA SER A 229 -9.22 27.03 -1.41
C SER A 229 -9.88 26.93 -0.04
N GLU A 230 -10.18 28.07 0.57
CA GLU A 230 -10.88 28.11 1.85
C GLU A 230 -12.26 27.42 1.78
N GLY A 231 -13.02 27.63 0.71
CA GLY A 231 -14.30 26.95 0.50
C GLY A 231 -14.17 25.42 0.39
N GLU A 232 -13.10 24.94 -0.25
CA GLU A 232 -12.80 23.49 -0.30
C GLU A 232 -12.39 22.94 1.08
N GLN A 233 -11.63 23.71 1.86
CA GLN A 233 -11.30 23.36 3.24
C GLN A 233 -12.57 23.30 4.11
N GLN A 234 -13.47 24.28 3.99
CA GLN A 234 -14.75 24.28 4.69
C GLN A 234 -15.60 23.06 4.33
N ALA A 235 -15.70 22.71 3.04
CA ALA A 235 -16.36 21.48 2.60
C ALA A 235 -15.76 20.22 3.24
N ILE A 236 -14.43 20.14 3.32
CA ILE A 236 -13.72 19.04 4.01
C ILE A 236 -14.08 18.99 5.51
N TRP A 237 -14.06 20.12 6.21
CA TRP A 237 -14.38 20.20 7.64
C TRP A 237 -15.83 19.80 7.92
N ARG A 238 -16.77 20.23 7.07
CA ARG A 238 -18.18 19.85 7.17
C ARG A 238 -18.41 18.34 7.10
N VAL A 239 -17.75 17.64 6.17
CA VAL A 239 -17.90 16.17 6.08
C VAL A 239 -17.33 15.48 7.32
N LEU A 240 -16.19 15.96 7.86
CA LEU A 240 -15.63 15.43 9.11
C LEU A 240 -16.55 15.68 10.32
N ALA A 241 -17.14 16.87 10.43
CA ALA A 241 -18.11 17.20 11.47
C ALA A 241 -19.36 16.33 11.34
N ALA A 242 -19.87 16.12 10.14
CA ALA A 242 -21.01 15.22 9.91
C ALA A 242 -20.72 13.79 10.38
N ILE A 243 -19.52 13.26 10.10
CA ILE A 243 -19.11 11.93 10.57
C ILE A 243 -19.03 11.88 12.10
N TYR A 244 -18.50 12.92 12.73
CA TYR A 244 -18.51 13.06 14.20
C TYR A 244 -19.95 13.00 14.75
N HIS A 245 -20.83 13.81 14.18
CA HIS A 245 -22.25 13.90 14.56
C HIS A 245 -23.01 12.58 14.36
N LEU A 246 -22.74 11.84 13.28
CA LEU A 246 -23.27 10.48 13.09
C LEU A 246 -22.85 9.53 14.22
N GLY A 247 -21.60 9.62 14.67
CA GLY A 247 -21.10 8.85 15.81
C GLY A 247 -21.77 9.23 17.13
N ALA A 248 -22.09 10.50 17.32
CA ALA A 248 -22.82 10.99 18.49
C ALA A 248 -24.32 10.64 18.45
N ALA A 249 -24.92 10.62 17.24
CA ALA A 249 -26.31 10.27 17.01
C ALA A 249 -26.60 8.80 17.30
N GLY A 250 -25.69 7.91 16.88
CA GLY A 250 -25.84 6.46 17.03
C GLY A 250 -27.10 5.91 16.36
N ALA A 251 -27.42 4.65 16.63
CA ALA A 251 -28.61 3.99 16.08
C ALA A 251 -29.35 3.19 17.15
N CYS A 252 -30.67 3.09 17.02
CA CYS A 252 -31.47 2.20 17.84
C CYS A 252 -31.04 0.74 17.60
N LYS A 253 -30.68 0.03 18.69
CA LYS A 253 -30.30 -1.39 18.63
C LYS A 253 -31.50 -2.33 18.55
N VAL A 254 -32.66 -1.87 19.00
CA VAL A 254 -33.92 -2.62 19.09
C VAL A 254 -35.04 -1.79 18.46
N GLY A 255 -35.98 -2.45 17.78
CA GLY A 255 -37.14 -1.80 17.16
C GLY A 255 -36.85 -1.26 15.76
N ARG A 256 -37.49 -0.15 15.40
CA ARG A 256 -37.35 0.48 14.08
C ARG A 256 -35.92 0.98 13.89
N LYS A 257 -35.34 0.74 12.71
CA LYS A 257 -34.01 1.27 12.36
C LYS A 257 -34.11 2.77 12.12
N GLN A 258 -33.53 3.54 13.03
CA GLN A 258 -33.49 5.00 13.01
C GLN A 258 -32.33 5.50 13.89
N PHE A 259 -32.03 6.80 13.81
CA PHE A 259 -31.06 7.43 14.70
C PHE A 259 -31.54 7.42 16.15
N MET A 260 -30.62 7.21 17.09
CA MET A 260 -30.96 7.16 18.52
C MET A 260 -31.15 8.57 19.10
N ARG A 261 -30.30 9.52 18.70
CA ARG A 261 -30.37 10.91 19.14
C ARG A 261 -30.61 11.83 17.95
N PHE A 262 -31.81 12.40 17.89
CA PHE A 262 -32.28 13.23 16.78
C PHE A 262 -31.42 14.50 16.59
N GLU A 263 -31.10 15.20 17.67
CA GLU A 263 -30.34 16.47 17.62
C GLU A 263 -29.01 16.32 16.89
N TRP A 264 -28.22 15.30 17.25
CA TRP A 264 -26.94 15.00 16.60
C TRP A 264 -27.10 14.58 15.14
N ALA A 265 -28.14 13.80 14.82
CA ALA A 265 -28.43 13.45 13.43
C ALA A 265 -28.82 14.69 12.60
N ASN A 266 -29.53 15.64 13.20
CA ASN A 266 -29.86 16.91 12.57
C ASN A 266 -28.61 17.78 12.33
N HIS A 267 -27.68 17.85 13.29
CA HIS A 267 -26.38 18.51 13.08
C HIS A 267 -25.56 17.87 11.95
N ALA A 268 -25.62 16.54 11.82
CA ALA A 268 -24.99 15.84 10.69
C ALA A 268 -25.62 16.24 9.35
N ALA A 269 -26.95 16.32 9.28
CA ALA A 269 -27.67 16.72 8.07
C ALA A 269 -27.35 18.18 7.68
N GLU A 270 -27.36 19.10 8.64
CA GLU A 270 -27.01 20.52 8.41
C GLU A 270 -25.57 20.70 7.91
N ALA A 271 -24.62 19.95 8.49
CA ALA A 271 -23.23 19.94 8.04
C ALA A 271 -23.11 19.42 6.61
N LEU A 272 -23.88 18.39 6.23
CA LEU A 272 -23.92 17.86 4.86
C LEU A 272 -24.75 18.72 3.89
N GLY A 273 -25.50 19.69 4.38
CA GLY A 273 -26.38 20.53 3.56
C GLY A 273 -27.59 19.78 3.01
N CYS A 274 -28.13 18.82 3.77
CA CYS A 274 -29.36 18.10 3.43
C CYS A 274 -30.36 18.17 4.60
N ASP A 275 -31.62 17.81 4.34
CA ASP A 275 -32.63 17.74 5.39
C ASP A 275 -32.48 16.44 6.20
N TYR A 276 -32.90 16.46 7.46
CA TYR A 276 -32.85 15.27 8.32
C TYR A 276 -33.53 14.05 7.68
N GLU A 277 -34.69 14.24 7.04
CA GLU A 277 -35.41 13.13 6.39
C GLU A 277 -34.66 12.55 5.19
N GLU A 278 -33.90 13.38 4.46
CA GLU A 278 -33.04 12.93 3.36
C GLU A 278 -31.89 12.08 3.89
N LEU A 279 -31.22 12.53 4.96
CA LEU A 279 -30.14 11.77 5.61
C LEU A 279 -30.65 10.46 6.23
N ASN A 280 -31.78 10.52 6.95
CA ASN A 280 -32.43 9.38 7.58
C ASN A 280 -32.84 8.35 6.52
N THR A 281 -33.44 8.81 5.43
CA THR A 281 -33.78 7.96 4.30
C THR A 281 -32.51 7.37 3.69
N ALA A 282 -31.52 8.16 3.28
CA ALA A 282 -30.29 7.62 2.67
C ALA A 282 -29.57 6.61 3.57
N THR A 283 -29.60 6.79 4.89
CA THR A 283 -28.98 5.88 5.86
C THR A 283 -29.75 4.57 6.03
N PHE A 284 -31.10 4.61 6.09
CA PHE A 284 -31.93 3.47 6.46
C PHE A 284 -32.84 2.91 5.33
N LYS A 285 -32.92 3.55 4.15
CA LYS A 285 -33.82 3.23 3.01
C LYS A 285 -33.76 1.78 2.53
N HIS A 286 -32.61 1.12 2.63
CA HIS A 286 -32.48 -0.29 2.25
C HIS A 286 -33.34 -1.22 3.10
N HIS A 287 -33.58 -0.84 4.36
CA HIS A 287 -34.51 -1.57 5.21
C HIS A 287 -35.95 -1.44 4.73
N LEU A 288 -36.34 -0.23 4.30
CA LEU A 288 -37.70 0.03 3.80
C LEU A 288 -37.97 -0.71 2.49
N ARG A 289 -37.00 -0.72 1.55
CA ARG A 289 -37.09 -1.53 0.31
C ARG A 289 -37.25 -3.02 0.60
N GLN A 290 -36.48 -3.56 1.54
CA GLN A 290 -36.60 -4.97 1.96
C GLN A 290 -37.98 -5.29 2.57
N ILE A 291 -38.54 -4.38 3.38
CA ILE A 291 -39.90 -4.57 3.94
C ILE A 291 -40.95 -4.52 2.82
N ILE A 292 -40.86 -3.56 1.91
CA ILE A 292 -41.79 -3.42 0.79
C ILE A 292 -41.72 -4.64 -0.12
N GLU A 293 -40.52 -5.11 -0.47
CA GLU A 293 -40.32 -6.34 -1.24
C GLU A 293 -40.97 -7.53 -0.52
N GLN A 294 -40.71 -7.74 0.78
CA GLN A 294 -41.32 -8.82 1.57
C GLN A 294 -42.86 -8.75 1.66
N MET A 295 -43.43 -7.54 1.66
CA MET A 295 -44.88 -7.33 1.72
C MET A 295 -45.55 -7.44 0.34
N THR A 296 -44.83 -7.19 -0.75
CA THR A 296 -45.35 -7.20 -2.13
C THR A 296 -45.08 -8.52 -2.87
N SER A 297 -44.03 -9.26 -2.49
CA SER A 297 -43.79 -10.63 -2.96
C SER A 297 -44.48 -11.64 -2.04
N GLY A 298 -45.67 -12.10 -2.41
CA GLY A 298 -46.32 -13.25 -1.77
C GLY A 298 -45.48 -14.56 -1.90
N PRO A 299 -45.88 -15.67 -1.25
CA PRO A 299 -45.04 -16.86 -1.04
C PRO A 299 -44.62 -17.65 -2.29
N GLN A 300 -44.83 -17.15 -3.52
CA GLN A 300 -44.92 -17.99 -4.71
C GLN A 300 -44.26 -17.43 -5.99
N ARG A 301 -43.21 -16.60 -5.90
CA ARG A 301 -42.38 -16.25 -7.08
C ARG A 301 -40.88 -16.31 -6.81
N GLN A 302 -40.39 -17.51 -6.50
CA GLN A 302 -39.00 -17.88 -6.78
C GLN A 302 -38.98 -18.49 -8.20
N GLY A 303 -38.81 -17.62 -9.19
CA GLY A 303 -38.83 -18.00 -10.59
C GLY A 303 -38.18 -16.94 -11.47
N LEU A 304 -36.88 -17.15 -11.69
CA LEU A 304 -36.07 -16.78 -12.86
C LEU A 304 -35.95 -15.30 -13.27
N GLN A 305 -34.69 -14.85 -13.16
CA GLN A 305 -33.99 -13.79 -13.88
C GLN A 305 -34.12 -12.35 -13.32
N ASP A 306 -32.96 -11.87 -12.85
CA ASP A 306 -32.52 -10.49 -12.60
C ASP A 306 -32.74 -9.78 -11.25
N ASN A 307 -33.41 -10.35 -10.23
CA ASN A 307 -33.65 -9.61 -8.96
C ASN A 307 -33.29 -10.33 -7.63
N GLU A 308 -32.54 -11.43 -7.66
CA GLU A 308 -32.17 -12.20 -6.44
C GLU A 308 -31.03 -11.59 -5.59
N ALA A 309 -30.50 -10.41 -5.92
CA ALA A 309 -29.25 -9.92 -5.31
C ALA A 309 -29.36 -9.39 -3.87
N CYS A 310 -30.56 -9.10 -3.34
CA CYS A 310 -30.71 -8.36 -2.08
C CYS A 310 -31.45 -9.09 -0.94
N SER A 311 -32.05 -10.25 -1.19
CA SER A 311 -32.96 -10.93 -0.22
C SER A 311 -32.27 -11.37 1.09
N GLY A 312 -30.94 -11.58 1.10
CA GLY A 312 -30.18 -12.04 2.27
C GLY A 312 -29.48 -10.96 3.13
N LEU A 313 -29.39 -9.70 2.67
CA LEU A 313 -28.52 -8.69 3.29
C LEU A 313 -29.23 -7.86 4.37
N LYS A 314 -29.70 -8.49 5.46
CA LYS A 314 -30.31 -7.74 6.59
C LYS A 314 -29.23 -6.95 7.36
N MET A 315 -29.22 -5.61 7.29
CA MET A 315 -28.30 -4.77 8.07
C MET A 315 -28.97 -4.26 9.35
N THR A 316 -28.25 -4.19 10.47
CA THR A 316 -28.72 -3.54 11.71
C THR A 316 -28.71 -2.01 11.56
N GLY A 317 -29.44 -1.31 12.44
CA GLY A 317 -29.40 0.17 12.45
C GLY A 317 -27.98 0.71 12.68
N VAL A 318 -27.21 0.05 13.55
CA VAL A 318 -25.80 0.39 13.82
C VAL A 318 -24.95 0.24 12.55
N GLU A 319 -25.11 -0.86 11.82
CA GLU A 319 -24.38 -1.06 10.55
C GLU A 319 -24.71 -0.01 9.50
N CYS A 320 -25.96 0.45 9.43
CA CYS A 320 -26.33 1.54 8.52
C CYS A 320 -25.56 2.84 8.84
N VAL A 321 -25.51 3.24 10.11
CA VAL A 321 -24.83 4.48 10.53
C VAL A 321 -23.31 4.36 10.37
N GLU A 322 -22.71 3.23 10.76
CA GLU A 322 -21.28 2.95 10.53
C GLU A 322 -20.94 2.96 9.03
N GLY A 323 -21.84 2.41 8.20
CA GLY A 323 -21.72 2.39 6.75
C GLY A 323 -21.73 3.78 6.13
N MET A 324 -22.72 4.59 6.51
CA MET A 324 -22.82 5.98 6.06
C MET A 324 -21.55 6.76 6.40
N ALA A 325 -21.06 6.66 7.64
CA ALA A 325 -19.82 7.30 8.08
C ALA A 325 -18.59 6.85 7.26
N SER A 326 -18.44 5.54 7.04
CA SER A 326 -17.36 4.99 6.22
C SER A 326 -17.44 5.44 4.75
N GLY A 327 -18.63 5.49 4.17
CA GLY A 327 -18.86 5.98 2.80
C GLY A 327 -18.54 7.46 2.63
N LEU A 328 -18.97 8.30 3.58
CA LEU A 328 -18.63 9.74 3.60
C LEU A 328 -17.12 9.94 3.72
N TYR A 329 -16.46 9.19 4.60
CA TYR A 329 -15.00 9.28 4.76
C TYR A 329 -14.24 8.81 3.52
N GLN A 330 -14.71 7.74 2.87
CA GLN A 330 -14.15 7.27 1.62
C GLN A 330 -14.18 8.38 0.56
N GLU A 331 -15.34 8.98 0.31
CA GLU A 331 -15.47 10.06 -0.68
C GLU A 331 -14.63 11.28 -0.31
N LEU A 332 -14.57 11.65 0.97
CA LEU A 332 -13.74 12.74 1.46
C LEU A 332 -12.25 12.51 1.18
N PHE A 333 -11.70 11.36 1.59
CA PHE A 333 -10.29 11.02 1.37
C PHE A 333 -9.93 11.07 -0.11
N VAL A 334 -10.85 10.56 -0.90
CA VAL A 334 -10.75 10.43 -2.34
C VAL A 334 -10.85 11.80 -3.04
N ALA A 335 -11.62 12.75 -2.52
CA ALA A 335 -11.65 14.16 -2.95
C ALA A 335 -10.37 14.92 -2.57
N VAL A 336 -9.83 14.69 -1.36
CA VAL A 336 -8.54 15.26 -0.93
C VAL A 336 -7.41 14.86 -1.88
N VAL A 337 -7.36 13.59 -2.31
CA VAL A 337 -6.38 13.13 -3.31
C VAL A 337 -6.59 13.82 -4.67
N SER A 338 -7.83 14.08 -5.08
CA SER A 338 -8.12 14.82 -6.33
C SER A 338 -7.60 16.26 -6.26
N LEU A 339 -7.78 16.94 -5.12
CA LEU A 339 -7.27 18.29 -4.89
C LEU A 339 -5.73 18.33 -4.90
N ILE A 340 -5.08 17.36 -4.26
CA ILE A 340 -3.62 17.19 -4.33
C ILE A 340 -3.16 17.05 -5.78
N ASN A 341 -3.81 16.19 -6.57
CA ASN A 341 -3.47 15.96 -7.98
C ASN A 341 -3.70 17.20 -8.86
N ARG A 342 -4.71 18.01 -8.56
CA ARG A 342 -4.93 19.29 -9.25
C ARG A 342 -3.70 20.19 -9.13
N SER A 343 -3.07 20.23 -7.95
CA SER A 343 -1.88 21.06 -7.68
C SER A 343 -0.63 20.65 -8.47
N PHE A 344 -0.56 19.39 -8.91
CA PHE A 344 0.57 18.80 -9.64
C PHE A 344 0.31 18.58 -11.13
N SER A 345 -0.92 18.85 -11.59
CA SER A 345 -1.31 18.61 -12.98
C SER A 345 -0.59 19.57 -13.93
N SER A 346 -0.13 19.06 -15.08
CA SER A 346 0.49 19.84 -16.13
C SER A 346 0.22 19.24 -17.51
N HIS A 347 0.33 20.07 -18.55
CA HIS A 347 0.15 19.68 -19.96
C HIS A 347 1.49 19.48 -20.68
N HIS A 348 2.63 19.62 -19.98
CA HIS A 348 3.93 19.37 -20.57
C HIS A 348 4.09 17.90 -21.01
N LEU A 349 4.73 17.71 -22.16
CA LEU A 349 5.03 16.39 -22.70
C LEU A 349 5.99 15.64 -21.78
N SER A 350 5.62 14.42 -21.44
CA SER A 350 6.33 13.57 -20.50
C SER A 350 6.77 12.28 -21.19
N MET A 351 8.05 11.96 -21.08
CA MET A 351 8.68 10.79 -21.71
C MET A 351 8.38 9.51 -20.93
N ALA A 352 8.68 9.50 -19.63
CA ALA A 352 8.55 8.35 -18.74
C ALA A 352 8.36 8.81 -17.30
N SER A 353 8.00 7.88 -16.41
CA SER A 353 7.70 8.18 -15.02
C SER A 353 8.47 7.32 -14.02
N ILE A 354 8.72 7.87 -12.83
CA ILE A 354 9.18 7.10 -11.66
C ILE A 354 8.02 7.00 -10.68
N MET A 355 7.59 5.78 -10.39
CA MET A 355 6.55 5.50 -9.39
C MET A 355 7.19 5.12 -8.06
N VAL A 356 6.73 5.71 -6.97
CA VAL A 356 7.13 5.35 -5.60
C VAL A 356 5.93 4.78 -4.88
N VAL A 357 6.06 3.54 -4.40
CA VAL A 357 4.96 2.77 -3.79
C VAL A 357 5.20 2.59 -2.30
N ASP A 358 4.23 3.01 -1.50
CA ASP A 358 4.17 2.75 -0.06
C ASP A 358 2.86 2.05 0.29
N THR A 359 2.92 1.08 1.19
CA THR A 359 1.78 0.27 1.61
C THR A 359 1.82 0.02 3.12
N PRO A 360 0.67 -0.26 3.76
CA PRO A 360 0.66 -0.67 5.16
C PRO A 360 1.57 -1.89 5.36
N GLY A 361 2.36 -1.88 6.43
CA GLY A 361 3.34 -2.93 6.67
C GLY A 361 2.73 -4.23 7.16
N PHE A 362 3.51 -5.31 7.01
CA PHE A 362 3.17 -6.62 7.54
C PHE A 362 2.98 -6.54 9.07
N GLN A 363 1.90 -7.13 9.57
CA GLN A 363 1.48 -7.08 10.97
C GLN A 363 1.26 -8.49 11.51
N ASN A 364 1.99 -8.82 12.57
CA ASN A 364 1.71 -9.97 13.40
C ASN A 364 1.66 -9.48 14.86
N PRO A 365 0.52 -9.64 15.57
CA PRO A 365 0.41 -9.24 16.97
C PRO A 365 1.48 -9.87 17.88
N ARG A 366 1.99 -11.05 17.55
CA ARG A 366 3.10 -11.69 18.28
C ARG A 366 4.37 -10.85 18.25
N HIS A 367 4.69 -10.19 17.14
CA HIS A 367 5.86 -9.29 17.03
C HIS A 367 5.73 -8.02 17.87
N GLN A 368 4.52 -7.74 18.33
CA GLN A 368 4.16 -6.60 19.15
C GLN A 368 4.07 -6.93 20.64
N GLY A 369 4.39 -8.17 21.05
CA GLY A 369 4.21 -8.65 22.43
C GLY A 369 2.75 -8.78 22.85
N LYS A 370 1.81 -8.83 21.89
CA LYS A 370 0.37 -8.98 22.16
C LYS A 370 -0.05 -10.43 21.95
N ASP A 371 -0.67 -11.03 22.96
CA ASP A 371 -1.29 -12.36 22.83
C ASP A 371 -2.74 -12.27 22.32
N ARG A 372 -2.93 -11.58 21.20
CA ARG A 372 -4.19 -11.59 20.45
C ARG A 372 -3.97 -12.15 19.06
N ALA A 373 -5.03 -12.67 18.45
CA ALA A 373 -5.02 -12.97 17.03
C ALA A 373 -5.15 -11.69 16.18
N ALA A 374 -4.74 -11.77 14.93
CA ALA A 374 -4.81 -10.71 13.94
C ALA A 374 -6.23 -10.55 13.38
N THR A 375 -6.58 -9.32 13.02
CA THR A 375 -7.91 -8.99 12.48
C THR A 375 -7.98 -9.16 10.96
N PHE A 376 -9.20 -9.04 10.40
CA PHE A 376 -9.42 -9.01 8.95
C PHE A 376 -8.66 -7.87 8.24
N GLU A 377 -8.60 -6.69 8.87
CA GLU A 377 -7.88 -5.55 8.32
C GLU A 377 -6.37 -5.85 8.27
N GLU A 378 -5.83 -6.49 9.31
CA GLU A 378 -4.44 -6.96 9.34
C GLU A 378 -4.16 -8.04 8.27
N LEU A 379 -5.12 -8.94 8.00
CA LEU A 379 -5.05 -9.87 6.88
C LEU A 379 -4.94 -9.13 5.54
N CYS A 380 -5.72 -8.06 5.33
CA CYS A 380 -5.68 -7.28 4.09
C CYS A 380 -4.31 -6.65 3.86
N TYR A 381 -3.66 -6.14 4.92
CA TYR A 381 -2.28 -5.61 4.83
C TYR A 381 -1.27 -6.70 4.53
N ASN A 382 -1.38 -7.84 5.23
CA ASN A 382 -0.48 -8.96 5.04
C ASN A 382 -0.62 -9.55 3.63
N TYR A 383 -1.84 -9.65 3.11
CA TYR A 383 -2.12 -10.01 1.72
C TYR A 383 -1.45 -9.04 0.73
N ALA A 384 -1.58 -7.72 0.95
CA ALA A 384 -0.93 -6.73 0.08
C ALA A 384 0.61 -6.87 0.08
N GLN A 385 1.21 -7.10 1.26
CA GLN A 385 2.65 -7.34 1.39
C GLN A 385 3.08 -8.64 0.73
N GLU A 386 2.33 -9.74 0.88
CA GLU A 386 2.63 -11.02 0.22
C GLU A 386 2.52 -10.91 -1.31
N ARG A 387 1.56 -10.15 -1.84
CA ARG A 387 1.45 -9.88 -3.29
C ARG A 387 2.64 -9.11 -3.82
N LEU A 388 3.15 -8.11 -3.08
CA LEU A 388 4.35 -7.37 -3.47
C LEU A 388 5.63 -8.21 -3.30
N GLN A 389 5.69 -9.08 -2.28
CA GLN A 389 6.78 -10.04 -2.10
C GLN A 389 6.79 -11.11 -3.21
N LEU A 390 5.61 -11.53 -3.69
CA LEU A 390 5.49 -12.40 -4.87
C LEU A 390 5.98 -11.69 -6.14
N LEU A 391 5.70 -10.39 -6.29
CA LEU A 391 6.23 -9.59 -7.39
C LEU A 391 7.77 -9.50 -7.33
N PHE A 392 8.34 -9.27 -6.14
CA PHE A 392 9.78 -9.36 -5.92
C PHE A 392 10.33 -10.73 -6.30
N TYR A 393 9.72 -11.81 -5.79
CA TYR A 393 10.15 -13.18 -6.07
C TYR A 393 10.18 -13.48 -7.59
N HIS A 394 9.09 -13.15 -8.28
CA HIS A 394 8.99 -13.38 -9.72
C HIS A 394 10.00 -12.53 -10.50
N ARG A 395 10.18 -11.27 -10.13
CA ARG A 395 11.10 -10.36 -10.85
C ARG A 395 12.56 -10.74 -10.62
N THR A 396 12.92 -11.04 -9.38
CA THR A 396 14.31 -11.27 -8.94
C THR A 396 14.78 -12.66 -9.33
N PHE A 397 13.96 -13.69 -9.11
CA PHE A 397 14.35 -15.08 -9.35
C PHE A 397 13.82 -15.59 -10.69
N VAL A 398 12.50 -15.71 -10.84
CA VAL A 398 11.86 -16.40 -11.98
C VAL A 398 12.26 -15.76 -13.31
N SER A 399 11.95 -14.47 -13.50
CA SER A 399 12.23 -13.75 -14.74
C SER A 399 13.73 -13.60 -15.03
N THR A 400 14.57 -13.55 -14.00
CA THR A 400 16.03 -13.46 -14.19
C THR A 400 16.61 -14.79 -14.68
N LEU A 401 16.18 -15.91 -14.09
CA LEU A 401 16.61 -17.24 -14.52
C LEU A 401 16.05 -17.61 -15.90
N GLU A 402 14.79 -17.27 -16.19
CA GLU A 402 14.20 -17.40 -17.54
C GLU A 402 15.05 -16.65 -18.57
N ARG A 403 15.42 -15.40 -18.28
CA ARG A 403 16.29 -14.61 -19.15
C ARG A 403 17.66 -15.25 -19.36
N TYR A 404 18.29 -15.83 -18.32
CA TYR A 404 19.56 -16.54 -18.50
C TYR A 404 19.42 -17.77 -19.40
N LYS A 405 18.31 -18.51 -19.27
CA LYS A 405 18.01 -19.66 -20.15
C LYS A 405 17.81 -19.22 -21.60
N GLU A 406 17.03 -18.16 -21.83
CA GLU A 406 16.80 -17.57 -23.16
C GLU A 406 18.11 -17.08 -23.80
N GLU A 407 19.03 -16.54 -23.00
CA GLU A 407 20.33 -16.07 -23.47
C GLU A 407 21.41 -17.16 -23.57
N GLY A 408 21.10 -18.41 -23.20
CA GLY A 408 22.08 -19.50 -23.21
C GLY A 408 23.22 -19.29 -22.22
N ILE A 409 22.99 -18.53 -21.14
CA ILE A 409 23.98 -18.25 -20.10
C ILE A 409 23.77 -19.24 -18.94
N PRO A 410 24.69 -20.20 -18.72
CA PRO A 410 24.55 -21.15 -17.62
C PRO A 410 24.83 -20.45 -16.28
N VAL A 411 23.85 -20.47 -15.38
CA VAL A 411 23.97 -19.98 -14.00
C VAL A 411 23.58 -21.11 -13.05
N PRO A 412 24.49 -21.60 -12.18
CA PRO A 412 24.21 -22.70 -11.26
C PRO A 412 23.45 -22.17 -10.04
N PHE A 413 22.16 -21.90 -10.23
CA PHE A 413 21.26 -21.42 -9.18
C PHE A 413 19.86 -22.01 -9.35
N ASP A 414 19.39 -22.68 -8.30
CA ASP A 414 18.03 -23.21 -8.23
C ASP A 414 17.08 -22.20 -7.58
N LEU A 415 15.83 -22.21 -8.02
CA LEU A 415 14.79 -21.36 -7.43
C LEU A 415 14.66 -21.65 -5.92
N PRO A 416 14.43 -20.63 -5.08
CA PRO A 416 14.14 -20.86 -3.67
C PRO A 416 12.91 -21.76 -3.52
N GLU A 417 13.01 -22.77 -2.65
CA GLU A 417 11.96 -23.78 -2.43
C GLU A 417 10.62 -23.12 -2.03
N SER A 418 10.66 -22.11 -1.16
CA SER A 418 9.46 -21.45 -0.64
C SER A 418 9.05 -20.24 -1.48
N SER A 419 7.93 -20.34 -2.20
CA SER A 419 7.32 -19.21 -2.94
C SER A 419 6.20 -18.54 -2.14
N PRO A 420 6.12 -17.18 -2.12
CA PRO A 420 4.93 -16.45 -1.62
C PRO A 420 3.63 -16.81 -2.34
N GLY A 421 3.72 -17.42 -3.52
CA GLY A 421 2.58 -17.78 -4.36
C GLY A 421 1.59 -18.73 -3.67
N THR A 422 2.08 -19.63 -2.81
CA THR A 422 1.22 -20.57 -2.07
C THR A 422 0.33 -19.83 -1.07
N THR A 423 0.90 -18.92 -0.27
CA THR A 423 0.16 -18.05 0.66
C THR A 423 -0.81 -17.12 -0.07
N VAL A 424 -0.39 -16.54 -1.20
CA VAL A 424 -1.26 -15.68 -2.01
C VAL A 424 -2.47 -16.47 -2.52
N ALA A 425 -2.26 -17.67 -3.05
CA ALA A 425 -3.33 -18.52 -3.57
C ALA A 425 -4.32 -18.95 -2.47
N VAL A 426 -3.86 -19.18 -1.24
CA VAL A 426 -4.76 -19.44 -0.09
C VAL A 426 -5.78 -18.30 0.09
N VAL A 427 -5.36 -17.05 -0.14
CA VAL A 427 -6.21 -15.88 0.05
C VAL A 427 -7.05 -15.56 -1.19
N ASP A 428 -6.44 -15.56 -2.38
CA ASP A 428 -7.03 -14.96 -3.58
C ASP A 428 -7.41 -15.92 -4.71
N GLN A 429 -7.17 -17.23 -4.57
CA GLN A 429 -7.41 -18.20 -5.65
C GLN A 429 -8.86 -18.14 -6.16
N ASN A 430 -9.03 -17.98 -7.47
CA ASN A 430 -10.34 -17.97 -8.11
C ASN A 430 -10.57 -19.34 -8.77
N PRO A 431 -11.73 -20.00 -8.60
CA PRO A 431 -11.97 -21.32 -9.21
C PRO A 431 -11.84 -21.33 -10.74
N SER A 432 -12.15 -20.22 -11.41
CA SER A 432 -12.01 -20.06 -12.87
C SER A 432 -10.57 -20.00 -13.39
N GLN A 433 -9.55 -19.94 -12.53
CA GLN A 433 -8.13 -19.99 -12.92
C GLN A 433 -7.58 -21.44 -13.00
N VAL A 434 -8.43 -22.45 -12.80
CA VAL A 434 -8.09 -23.86 -12.93
C VAL A 434 -8.40 -24.34 -14.36
N HIS A 435 -7.43 -24.25 -15.27
CA HIS A 435 -7.43 -25.09 -16.46
C HIS A 435 -6.81 -26.44 -16.10
N LEU A 436 -7.61 -27.33 -15.52
CA LEU A 436 -7.29 -28.76 -15.45
C LEU A 436 -8.05 -29.49 -16.58
N PRO A 437 -7.47 -30.55 -17.19
CA PRO A 437 -8.14 -31.31 -18.24
C PRO A 437 -9.43 -31.91 -17.72
N ALA A 438 -10.50 -31.82 -18.52
CA ALA A 438 -11.82 -32.35 -18.20
C ALA A 438 -11.74 -33.83 -17.79
N GLY A 439 -12.24 -34.18 -16.60
CA GLY A 439 -12.38 -35.60 -16.22
C GLY A 439 -12.42 -35.96 -14.74
N ARG A 440 -12.23 -35.04 -13.80
CA ARG A 440 -12.45 -35.32 -12.36
C ARG A 440 -13.39 -34.28 -11.78
N GLY A 441 -14.50 -34.74 -11.18
CA GLY A 441 -15.44 -33.88 -10.45
C GLY A 441 -14.70 -33.11 -9.36
N ALA A 442 -14.37 -31.86 -9.66
CA ALA A 442 -13.71 -30.94 -8.75
C ALA A 442 -14.78 -30.00 -8.20
N GLU A 443 -15.13 -30.16 -6.92
CA GLU A 443 -15.75 -29.06 -6.20
C GLU A 443 -14.74 -27.91 -6.15
N ASP A 444 -15.09 -26.80 -6.79
CA ASP A 444 -14.36 -25.55 -6.90
C ASP A 444 -13.87 -25.02 -5.54
N ALA A 445 -12.65 -25.37 -5.14
CA ALA A 445 -12.03 -24.82 -3.93
C ALA A 445 -11.52 -23.40 -4.19
N GLY A 446 -12.39 -22.40 -4.03
CA GLY A 446 -12.02 -20.98 -4.05
C GLY A 446 -11.17 -20.57 -2.83
N GLY A 447 -10.36 -19.53 -2.99
CA GLY A 447 -9.55 -18.94 -1.91
C GLY A 447 -10.40 -18.21 -0.87
N LEU A 448 -9.77 -17.79 0.23
CA LEU A 448 -10.42 -17.17 1.40
C LEU A 448 -11.39 -16.03 1.05
N PHE A 449 -10.96 -15.09 0.21
CA PHE A 449 -11.79 -13.96 -0.20
C PHE A 449 -13.03 -14.40 -0.98
N TRP A 450 -12.91 -15.43 -1.80
CA TRP A 450 -14.05 -15.97 -2.53
C TRP A 450 -15.04 -16.66 -1.59
N VAL A 451 -14.54 -17.48 -0.65
CA VAL A 451 -15.41 -18.15 0.35
C VAL A 451 -16.20 -17.12 1.16
N LEU A 452 -15.55 -16.05 1.63
CA LEU A 452 -16.21 -14.97 2.35
C LEU A 452 -17.31 -14.30 1.52
N ASP A 453 -17.01 -13.92 0.28
CA ASP A 453 -17.97 -13.23 -0.59
C ASP A 453 -19.18 -14.13 -0.96
N GLU A 454 -18.99 -15.44 -1.07
CA GLU A 454 -20.07 -16.41 -1.31
C GLU A 454 -20.93 -16.64 -0.06
N GLU A 455 -20.31 -16.87 1.10
CA GLU A 455 -21.02 -17.13 2.36
C GLU A 455 -21.87 -15.93 2.81
N VAL A 456 -21.49 -14.70 2.46
CA VAL A 456 -22.30 -13.49 2.73
C VAL A 456 -23.70 -13.58 2.11
N ARG A 457 -23.86 -14.36 1.03
CA ARG A 457 -25.13 -14.52 0.30
C ARG A 457 -25.98 -15.66 0.86
N VAL A 458 -25.38 -16.57 1.63
CA VAL A 458 -26.04 -17.73 2.22
C VAL A 458 -26.78 -17.28 3.48
N GLN A 459 -28.11 -17.45 3.48
CA GLN A 459 -28.92 -17.12 4.65
C GLN A 459 -28.59 -18.05 5.82
N GLY A 460 -28.34 -17.48 7.00
CA GLY A 460 -27.98 -18.25 8.20
C GLY A 460 -26.51 -18.65 8.28
N SER A 461 -25.68 -18.27 7.30
CA SER A 461 -24.23 -18.49 7.37
C SER A 461 -23.59 -17.72 8.52
N SER A 462 -22.45 -18.24 8.98
CA SER A 462 -21.70 -17.79 10.15
C SER A 462 -20.20 -17.84 9.87
N ASP A 463 -19.41 -17.13 10.69
CA ASP A 463 -17.95 -17.21 10.63
C ASP A 463 -17.43 -18.64 10.86
N SER A 464 -18.18 -19.49 11.58
CA SER A 464 -17.83 -20.91 11.76
C SER A 464 -17.97 -21.71 10.46
N THR A 465 -19.02 -21.45 9.69
CA THR A 465 -19.25 -22.08 8.38
C THR A 465 -18.13 -21.72 7.41
N VAL A 466 -17.70 -20.44 7.43
CA VAL A 466 -16.52 -19.98 6.66
C VAL A 466 -15.28 -20.77 7.07
N LEU A 467 -14.98 -20.87 8.37
CA LEU A 467 -13.81 -21.60 8.86
C LEU A 467 -13.84 -23.10 8.47
N GLU A 468 -15.00 -23.74 8.55
CA GLU A 468 -15.18 -25.15 8.16
C GLU A 468 -14.95 -25.36 6.65
N ARG A 469 -15.49 -24.48 5.80
CA ARG A 469 -15.25 -24.54 4.35
C ARG A 469 -13.78 -24.33 4.01
N LEU A 470 -13.11 -23.41 4.70
CA LEU A 470 -11.67 -23.21 4.54
C LEU A 470 -10.91 -24.47 4.97
N ARG A 471 -11.23 -25.03 6.13
CA ARG A 471 -10.60 -26.27 6.61
C ARG A 471 -10.72 -27.38 5.56
N ALA A 472 -11.93 -27.63 5.05
CA ALA A 472 -12.17 -28.64 4.02
C ALA A 472 -11.39 -28.36 2.71
N ALA A 473 -11.32 -27.10 2.28
CA ALA A 473 -10.61 -26.70 1.07
C ALA A 473 -9.09 -26.90 1.16
N PHE A 474 -8.50 -26.70 2.35
CA PHE A 474 -7.06 -26.81 2.56
C PHE A 474 -6.61 -28.19 3.06
N GLU A 475 -7.49 -28.98 3.69
CA GLU A 475 -7.22 -30.40 4.02
C GLU A 475 -7.19 -31.28 2.75
N LYS A 476 -8.09 -31.07 1.78
CA LYS A 476 -8.08 -31.77 0.48
C LYS A 476 -6.77 -31.56 -0.29
N LYS A 477 -6.08 -30.43 -0.09
CA LYS A 477 -4.76 -30.14 -0.71
C LYS A 477 -3.61 -30.91 -0.05
N LYS A 478 -3.76 -31.37 1.20
CA LYS A 478 -2.76 -32.14 1.96
C LYS A 478 -2.70 -33.61 1.49
N GLU A 479 -3.82 -34.16 1.03
CA GLU A 479 -3.92 -35.55 0.53
C GLU A 479 -3.31 -35.75 -0.87
N ALA A 480 -3.01 -34.66 -1.58
CA ALA A 480 -2.42 -34.68 -2.92
C ALA A 480 -0.88 -34.87 -2.95
N GLY A 481 -0.25 -35.30 -1.84
CA GLY A 481 1.14 -35.75 -1.81
C GLY A 481 2.22 -34.67 -1.68
N ALA A 482 1.90 -33.46 -1.20
CA ALA A 482 2.90 -32.43 -0.93
C ALA A 482 3.52 -32.61 0.47
N GLU A 483 4.84 -32.81 0.55
CA GLU A 483 5.63 -32.79 1.80
C GLU A 483 5.72 -31.40 2.45
N GLU A 484 5.09 -30.38 1.85
CA GLU A 484 5.13 -29.01 2.34
C GLU A 484 4.26 -28.79 3.60
N PRO A 485 4.71 -27.96 4.55
CA PRO A 485 3.91 -27.61 5.72
C PRO A 485 2.58 -26.98 5.26
N PRO A 486 1.43 -27.34 5.87
CA PRO A 486 0.14 -26.87 5.41
C PRO A 486 0.06 -25.35 5.51
N SER A 487 -0.32 -24.69 4.40
CA SER A 487 -0.33 -23.22 4.28
C SER A 487 -1.35 -22.54 5.22
N MET A 488 -2.31 -23.32 5.75
CA MET A 488 -3.25 -22.93 6.80
C MET A 488 -3.38 -24.06 7.82
N ARG A 489 -3.51 -23.72 9.10
CA ARG A 489 -3.84 -24.65 10.19
C ARG A 489 -4.98 -24.08 11.03
N THR A 490 -5.86 -24.93 11.54
CA THR A 490 -6.85 -24.49 12.53
C THR A 490 -6.27 -24.49 13.93
N CYS A 491 -6.69 -23.53 14.74
CA CYS A 491 -6.27 -23.44 16.14
C CYS A 491 -7.23 -24.23 17.04
N GLU A 492 -6.80 -24.50 18.28
CA GLU A 492 -7.68 -25.01 19.34
C GLU A 492 -8.74 -23.97 19.73
N GLN A 493 -8.37 -22.69 19.67
CA GLN A 493 -9.29 -21.59 19.92
C GLN A 493 -10.39 -21.55 18.84
N PRO A 494 -11.67 -21.37 19.23
CA PRO A 494 -12.77 -21.31 18.27
C PRO A 494 -12.60 -20.10 17.33
N LEU A 495 -13.01 -20.26 16.08
CA LEU A 495 -12.94 -19.22 15.04
C LEU A 495 -11.53 -18.68 14.76
N GLN A 496 -10.47 -19.41 15.14
CA GLN A 496 -9.10 -19.01 14.87
C GLN A 496 -8.38 -19.97 13.93
N CYS A 497 -7.60 -19.41 13.01
CA CYS A 497 -6.69 -20.16 12.14
C CYS A 497 -5.33 -19.49 12.06
N GLU A 498 -4.30 -20.27 11.74
CA GLU A 498 -2.97 -19.77 11.42
C GLU A 498 -2.73 -19.85 9.92
N LEU A 499 -2.31 -18.75 9.32
CA LEU A 499 -1.81 -18.72 7.94
C LEU A 499 -0.29 -18.59 7.96
N PHE A 500 0.35 -19.40 7.11
CA PHE A 500 1.80 -19.37 6.94
C PHE A 500 2.16 -18.31 5.92
N HIS A 501 2.65 -17.17 6.42
CA HIS A 501 3.14 -16.07 5.60
C HIS A 501 4.64 -16.23 5.34
N GLN A 502 5.04 -16.15 4.07
CA GLN A 502 6.45 -16.26 3.69
C GLN A 502 7.25 -15.06 4.16
N LEU A 503 6.68 -13.85 4.09
CA LEU A 503 7.35 -12.63 4.55
C LEU A 503 7.60 -12.64 6.07
N GLY A 504 6.71 -13.31 6.82
CA GLY A 504 6.84 -13.50 8.26
C GLY A 504 7.81 -14.62 8.62
N ARG A 505 7.85 -15.73 7.86
CA ARG A 505 8.42 -17.05 8.23
C ARG A 505 7.82 -17.65 9.52
N ASP A 506 7.04 -16.89 10.27
CA ASP A 506 6.24 -17.33 11.39
C ASP A 506 4.73 -17.30 11.07
N PRO A 507 3.93 -18.25 11.59
CA PRO A 507 2.49 -18.26 11.36
C PRO A 507 1.81 -17.06 12.00
N VAL A 508 0.87 -16.46 11.27
CA VAL A 508 0.00 -15.41 11.81
C VAL A 508 -1.32 -16.06 12.20
N ARG A 509 -1.64 -15.99 13.49
CA ARG A 509 -2.92 -16.40 14.04
C ARG A 509 -3.95 -15.32 13.73
N TYR A 510 -5.05 -15.66 13.08
CA TYR A 510 -6.16 -14.78 12.75
C TYR A 510 -7.42 -15.17 13.52
N ASP A 511 -8.18 -14.15 13.94
CA ASP A 511 -9.50 -14.32 14.55
C ASP A 511 -10.57 -13.93 13.53
N LEU A 512 -11.35 -14.94 13.10
CA LEU A 512 -12.38 -14.82 12.08
C LEU A 512 -13.67 -14.16 12.61
N THR A 513 -13.73 -13.82 13.89
CA THR A 513 -14.93 -13.23 14.49
C THR A 513 -15.36 -11.94 13.77
N GLY A 514 -16.57 -11.99 13.20
CA GLY A 514 -17.18 -10.91 12.44
C GLY A 514 -16.53 -10.67 11.06
N TRP A 515 -15.85 -11.64 10.47
CA TRP A 515 -15.30 -11.51 9.11
C TRP A 515 -16.40 -11.49 8.06
N LEU A 516 -17.44 -12.32 8.22
CA LEU A 516 -18.60 -12.30 7.33
C LEU A 516 -19.28 -10.92 7.32
N ARG A 517 -19.35 -10.28 8.48
CA ARG A 517 -19.86 -8.91 8.63
C ARG A 517 -18.99 -7.87 7.89
N ARG A 518 -17.69 -8.10 7.76
CA ARG A 518 -16.75 -7.22 7.05
C ARG A 518 -16.75 -7.47 5.54
N ALA A 519 -16.93 -8.71 5.13
CA ALA A 519 -17.13 -9.10 3.73
C ALA A 519 -18.52 -8.70 3.21
N LYS A 520 -19.45 -8.32 4.09
CA LYS A 520 -20.79 -7.89 3.69
C LYS A 520 -20.78 -6.47 3.09
N PRO A 521 -21.32 -6.26 1.88
CA PRO A 521 -21.43 -4.92 1.33
C PRO A 521 -22.38 -4.08 2.17
N ASN A 522 -21.92 -2.89 2.57
CA ASN A 522 -22.75 -1.94 3.29
C ASN A 522 -23.47 -1.03 2.30
N LEU A 523 -24.79 -1.14 2.24
CA LEU A 523 -25.57 -0.38 1.25
C LEU A 523 -25.66 1.11 1.60
N ALA A 524 -25.66 1.48 2.89
CA ALA A 524 -25.67 2.89 3.30
C ALA A 524 -24.38 3.61 2.87
N ALA A 525 -23.24 2.91 2.87
CA ALA A 525 -21.97 3.45 2.36
C ALA A 525 -22.04 3.80 0.86
N LEU A 526 -22.86 3.09 0.08
CA LEU A 526 -23.02 3.31 -1.36
C LEU A 526 -23.90 4.52 -1.69
N GLU A 527 -24.73 4.97 -0.75
CA GLU A 527 -25.60 6.15 -0.90
C GLU A 527 -24.89 7.45 -0.47
N ALA A 528 -23.83 7.37 0.35
CA ALA A 528 -23.05 8.53 0.81
C ALA A 528 -22.61 9.50 -0.31
N PRO A 529 -22.15 9.03 -1.50
CA PRO A 529 -21.80 9.94 -2.59
C PRO A 529 -22.98 10.75 -3.11
N GLN A 530 -24.20 10.20 -3.07
CA GLN A 530 -25.40 10.91 -3.54
C GLN A 530 -25.75 12.08 -2.63
N ILE A 531 -25.63 11.90 -1.30
CA ILE A 531 -25.86 12.97 -0.33
C ILE A 531 -24.92 14.15 -0.59
N LEU A 532 -23.63 13.87 -0.82
CA LEU A 532 -22.63 14.90 -1.09
C LEU A 532 -22.87 15.62 -2.42
N GLN A 533 -23.29 14.89 -3.46
CA GLN A 533 -23.56 15.44 -4.80
C GLN A 533 -24.86 16.24 -4.88
N GLN A 534 -25.84 15.94 -4.01
CA GLN A 534 -27.14 16.61 -3.95
C GLN A 534 -27.22 17.64 -2.81
N SER A 535 -26.10 17.94 -2.17
CA SER A 535 -26.04 18.93 -1.09
C SER A 535 -26.56 20.30 -1.56
N LYS A 536 -27.32 20.97 -0.69
CA LYS A 536 -27.77 22.35 -0.86
C LYS A 536 -26.62 23.35 -0.67
N ARG A 537 -25.45 22.90 -0.21
CA ARG A 537 -24.23 23.70 -0.05
C ARG A 537 -23.38 23.61 -1.31
N GLU A 538 -23.14 24.75 -1.96
CA GLU A 538 -22.40 24.82 -3.23
C GLU A 538 -20.96 24.32 -3.09
N GLU A 539 -20.31 24.58 -1.95
CA GLU A 539 -18.93 24.13 -1.68
C GLU A 539 -18.80 22.60 -1.62
N LEU A 540 -19.82 21.90 -1.09
CA LEU A 540 -19.85 20.44 -1.07
C LEU A 540 -20.18 19.91 -2.47
N GLN A 541 -21.25 20.42 -3.08
CA GLN A 541 -21.66 19.96 -4.40
C GLN A 541 -20.53 20.07 -5.43
N SER A 542 -19.88 21.24 -5.50
CA SER A 542 -18.79 21.50 -6.46
C SER A 542 -17.60 20.54 -6.28
N LEU A 543 -17.21 20.24 -5.02
CA LEU A 543 -16.11 19.35 -4.70
C LEU A 543 -16.37 17.90 -5.14
N PHE A 544 -17.59 17.40 -4.98
CA PHE A 544 -17.93 15.99 -5.22
C PHE A 544 -18.54 15.71 -6.61
N GLN A 545 -18.98 16.74 -7.36
CA GLN A 545 -19.66 16.58 -8.66
C GLN A 545 -18.78 15.92 -9.73
N ALA A 546 -17.49 16.25 -9.77
CA ALA A 546 -16.57 15.75 -10.81
C ALA A 546 -16.48 14.21 -10.82
N ARG A 547 -16.68 13.57 -9.66
CA ARG A 547 -16.62 12.11 -9.49
C ARG A 547 -17.88 11.37 -9.87
N ALA A 548 -19.02 12.05 -10.00
CA ALA A 548 -20.27 11.41 -10.42
C ALA A 548 -20.10 10.66 -11.77
N LYS A 549 -19.21 11.16 -12.62
CA LYS A 549 -18.87 10.62 -13.95
C LYS A 549 -18.03 9.34 -13.93
N LEU A 550 -17.42 8.97 -12.79
CA LEU A 550 -16.61 7.76 -12.68
C LEU A 550 -17.49 6.52 -12.47
N PRO A 551 -17.21 5.39 -13.17
CA PRO A 551 -17.87 4.13 -12.91
C PRO A 551 -17.78 3.74 -11.43
N PRO A 552 -18.86 3.27 -10.78
CA PRO A 552 -18.88 2.95 -9.35
C PRO A 552 -17.73 2.07 -8.88
N VAL A 553 -17.32 1.12 -9.73
CA VAL A 553 -16.21 0.18 -9.50
C VAL A 553 -14.88 0.87 -9.24
N CYS A 554 -14.63 1.96 -9.97
CA CYS A 554 -13.38 2.70 -9.91
C CYS A 554 -13.38 3.74 -8.78
N ARG A 555 -14.51 3.98 -8.11
CA ARG A 555 -14.63 5.01 -7.06
C ARG A 555 -13.80 4.71 -5.82
N ALA A 556 -13.50 3.43 -5.56
CA ALA A 556 -12.62 3.05 -4.46
C ALA A 556 -11.12 3.31 -4.72
N VAL A 557 -10.76 3.68 -5.96
CA VAL A 557 -9.41 4.12 -6.32
C VAL A 557 -9.41 5.64 -6.45
N ALA A 558 -8.58 6.32 -5.65
CA ALA A 558 -8.43 7.77 -5.77
C ALA A 558 -7.37 8.11 -6.85
N GLY A 559 -7.46 9.33 -7.39
CA GLY A 559 -6.44 9.87 -8.31
C GLY A 559 -6.55 9.39 -9.76
N LEU A 560 -7.75 9.05 -10.23
CA LEU A 560 -8.01 8.65 -11.62
C LEU A 560 -8.37 9.82 -12.56
N GLU A 561 -8.28 11.06 -12.08
CA GLU A 561 -8.63 12.28 -12.84
C GLU A 561 -7.43 12.97 -13.53
N GLY A 562 -6.25 12.36 -13.55
CA GLY A 562 -5.05 12.98 -14.13
C GLY A 562 -5.16 13.22 -15.64
N THR A 563 -4.68 14.38 -16.09
CA THR A 563 -4.84 14.86 -17.49
C THR A 563 -3.58 14.69 -18.35
N SER A 564 -2.41 14.46 -17.76
CA SER A 564 -1.17 14.20 -18.52
C SER A 564 -1.28 12.90 -19.32
N GLN A 565 -0.55 12.79 -20.44
CA GLN A 565 -0.56 11.55 -21.25
C GLN A 565 -0.16 10.32 -20.42
N GLN A 566 0.85 10.47 -19.56
CA GLN A 566 1.32 9.41 -18.66
C GLN A 566 0.27 9.07 -17.58
N ALA A 567 -0.40 10.09 -17.02
CA ALA A 567 -1.47 9.88 -16.05
C ALA A 567 -2.67 9.14 -16.66
N LEU A 568 -3.11 9.54 -17.85
CA LEU A 568 -4.17 8.86 -18.59
C LEU A 568 -3.80 7.40 -18.90
N HIS A 569 -2.54 7.15 -19.22
CA HIS A 569 -2.04 5.82 -19.48
C HIS A 569 -2.12 4.92 -18.23
N ARG A 570 -1.64 5.41 -17.07
CA ARG A 570 -1.78 4.70 -15.78
C ARG A 570 -3.25 4.47 -15.41
N SER A 571 -4.10 5.50 -15.54
CA SER A 571 -5.53 5.36 -15.26
C SER A 571 -6.23 4.34 -16.17
N ARG A 572 -5.82 4.22 -17.45
CA ARG A 572 -6.32 3.16 -18.35
C ARG A 572 -5.91 1.76 -17.89
N VAL A 573 -4.68 1.57 -17.42
CA VAL A 573 -4.22 0.27 -16.88
C VAL A 573 -5.06 -0.15 -15.68
N VAL A 574 -5.28 0.79 -14.73
CA VAL A 574 -6.15 0.55 -13.57
C VAL A 574 -7.56 0.16 -14.03
N ARG A 575 -8.20 0.96 -14.88
CA ARG A 575 -9.56 0.68 -15.38
C ARG A 575 -9.67 -0.66 -16.09
N ARG A 576 -8.64 -1.07 -16.85
CA ARG A 576 -8.61 -2.38 -17.52
C ARG A 576 -8.59 -3.54 -16.52
N ALA A 577 -7.83 -3.43 -15.42
CA ALA A 577 -7.79 -4.45 -14.37
C ALA A 577 -9.15 -4.62 -13.67
N PHE A 578 -9.93 -3.55 -13.53
CA PHE A 578 -11.30 -3.64 -13.02
C PHE A 578 -12.30 -4.20 -14.05
N ALA A 579 -12.10 -3.93 -15.34
CA ALA A 579 -12.97 -4.42 -16.41
C ALA A 579 -12.86 -5.94 -16.61
N SER A 580 -11.73 -6.58 -16.25
CA SER A 580 -11.57 -8.03 -16.38
C SER A 580 -12.40 -8.86 -15.39
N SER A 581 -13.07 -8.25 -14.41
CA SER A 581 -13.89 -8.95 -13.41
C SER A 581 -15.28 -8.33 -13.23
N LEU A 582 -16.03 -8.23 -14.34
CA LEU A 582 -17.39 -7.67 -14.37
C LEU A 582 -18.37 -8.39 -13.42
N ALA A 583 -18.19 -9.69 -13.18
CA ALA A 583 -19.05 -10.46 -12.29
C ALA A 583 -18.87 -10.06 -10.81
N ALA A 584 -17.62 -9.92 -10.33
CA ALA A 584 -17.34 -9.44 -8.96
C ALA A 584 -17.83 -8.01 -8.75
N VAL A 585 -17.65 -7.18 -9.78
CA VAL A 585 -18.15 -5.81 -9.87
C VAL A 585 -19.67 -5.73 -9.71
N LYS A 586 -20.42 -6.55 -10.46
CA LYS A 586 -21.89 -6.59 -10.36
C LYS A 586 -22.36 -7.04 -8.98
N ARG A 587 -21.60 -7.94 -8.35
CA ARG A 587 -21.92 -8.49 -7.01
C ARG A 587 -21.59 -7.54 -5.85
N LYS A 588 -20.91 -6.41 -6.10
CA LYS A 588 -20.47 -5.44 -5.08
C LYS A 588 -19.70 -6.10 -3.93
N ALA A 589 -18.92 -7.14 -4.25
CA ALA A 589 -18.27 -7.99 -3.28
C ALA A 589 -16.98 -7.33 -2.74
N PRO A 590 -16.90 -6.98 -1.43
CA PRO A 590 -15.77 -6.26 -0.86
C PRO A 590 -14.43 -7.01 -0.97
N CYS A 591 -14.40 -8.34 -0.76
CA CYS A 591 -13.14 -9.08 -0.82
C CYS A 591 -12.60 -9.15 -2.25
N ALA A 592 -13.48 -9.37 -3.23
CA ALA A 592 -13.11 -9.26 -4.63
C ALA A 592 -12.64 -7.85 -5.02
N GLN A 593 -13.19 -6.79 -4.42
CA GLN A 593 -12.72 -5.42 -4.65
C GLN A 593 -11.30 -5.20 -4.13
N ILE A 594 -10.96 -5.76 -2.97
CA ILE A 594 -9.58 -5.75 -2.42
C ILE A 594 -8.62 -6.44 -3.39
N LYS A 595 -9.00 -7.62 -3.91
CA LYS A 595 -8.20 -8.33 -4.92
C LYS A 595 -7.99 -7.48 -6.18
N LEU A 596 -9.05 -6.89 -6.73
CA LEU A 596 -8.98 -6.08 -7.96
C LEU A 596 -8.10 -4.84 -7.79
N GLN A 597 -8.14 -4.19 -6.62
CA GLN A 597 -7.24 -3.07 -6.31
C GLN A 597 -5.76 -3.52 -6.33
N MET A 598 -5.46 -4.70 -5.77
CA MET A 598 -4.12 -5.27 -5.83
C MET A 598 -3.70 -5.69 -7.23
N ASP A 599 -4.61 -6.28 -8.01
CA ASP A 599 -4.33 -6.64 -9.42
C ASP A 599 -4.04 -5.39 -10.27
N ALA A 600 -4.77 -4.29 -10.04
CA ALA A 600 -4.51 -3.01 -10.67
C ALA A 600 -3.11 -2.47 -10.30
N LEU A 601 -2.74 -2.50 -9.01
CA LEU A 601 -1.42 -2.08 -8.53
C LEU A 601 -0.30 -2.93 -9.17
N ILE A 602 -0.40 -4.25 -9.10
CA ILE A 602 0.61 -5.15 -9.68
C ILE A 602 0.72 -4.98 -11.20
N SER A 603 -0.40 -4.74 -11.89
CA SER A 603 -0.40 -4.48 -13.33
C SER A 603 0.29 -3.16 -13.71
N LEU A 604 0.21 -2.13 -12.87
CA LEU A 604 1.00 -0.91 -13.05
C LEU A 604 2.50 -1.18 -12.90
N LEU A 605 2.89 -1.90 -11.86
CA LEU A 605 4.29 -2.16 -11.52
C LEU A 605 5.00 -3.09 -12.50
N ARG A 606 4.31 -4.09 -13.06
CA ARG A 606 4.92 -5.02 -14.03
C ARG A 606 5.43 -4.34 -15.32
N ARG A 607 4.98 -3.12 -15.60
CA ARG A 607 5.30 -2.39 -16.84
C ARG A 607 6.58 -1.56 -16.72
N SER A 608 7.01 -1.27 -15.50
CA SER A 608 8.22 -0.51 -15.20
C SER A 608 9.41 -1.41 -14.83
N ARG A 609 10.60 -0.82 -14.73
CA ARG A 609 11.75 -1.46 -14.09
C ARG A 609 11.63 -1.28 -12.57
N LEU A 610 11.64 -2.39 -11.84
CA LEU A 610 11.45 -2.43 -10.39
C LEU A 610 12.77 -2.28 -9.63
N HIS A 611 12.70 -1.57 -8.52
CA HIS A 611 13.73 -1.40 -7.50
C HIS A 611 13.06 -1.57 -6.14
N PHE A 612 13.66 -2.31 -5.21
CA PHE A 612 13.05 -2.60 -3.92
C PHE A 612 13.83 -1.97 -2.76
N ILE A 613 13.08 -1.52 -1.75
CA ILE A 613 13.59 -1.08 -0.46
C ILE A 613 13.03 -2.04 0.60
N HIS A 614 13.89 -2.88 1.17
CA HIS A 614 13.54 -3.81 2.25
C HIS A 614 13.77 -3.14 3.61
N CYS A 615 12.68 -2.69 4.22
CA CYS A 615 12.70 -2.04 5.53
C CYS A 615 12.56 -3.07 6.66
N LEU A 616 13.59 -3.17 7.50
CA LEU A 616 13.67 -4.11 8.61
C LEU A 616 13.48 -3.38 9.95
N VAL A 617 12.81 -4.05 10.90
CA VAL A 617 12.64 -3.54 12.26
C VAL A 617 13.79 -4.06 13.14
N PRO A 618 14.64 -3.18 13.71
CA PRO A 618 15.83 -3.56 14.49
C PRO A 618 15.53 -4.14 15.88
N THR A 619 14.43 -3.73 16.50
CA THR A 619 14.08 -4.06 17.88
C THR A 619 12.61 -4.44 17.97
N THR A 620 12.29 -5.56 18.62
CA THR A 620 10.92 -5.82 19.08
C THR A 620 10.71 -5.07 20.41
N VAL A 621 9.51 -4.55 20.63
CA VAL A 621 9.18 -3.91 21.91
C VAL A 621 9.03 -5.01 22.94
N GLU A 622 10.10 -5.36 23.65
CA GLU A 622 9.98 -6.19 24.83
C GLU A 622 9.14 -5.46 25.88
N SER A 623 8.12 -6.15 26.41
CA SER A 623 7.23 -5.73 27.49
C SER A 623 8.00 -5.39 28.78
N LYS A 624 8.64 -4.22 28.86
CA LYS A 624 9.09 -3.63 30.14
C LYS A 624 7.96 -2.86 30.84
N ALA A 625 6.76 -3.45 30.88
CA ALA A 625 5.62 -2.92 31.64
C ALA A 625 5.12 -3.88 32.74
N GLY A 626 5.76 -5.03 32.96
CA GLY A 626 5.49 -5.91 34.09
C GLY A 626 6.79 -6.38 34.73
N GLN A 627 6.91 -6.23 36.04
CA GLN A 627 8.06 -6.61 36.89
C GLN A 627 9.32 -5.71 36.79
N ARG A 628 9.20 -4.48 37.30
CA ARG A 628 10.24 -3.95 38.19
C ARG A 628 9.70 -4.02 39.62
N THR A 629 10.10 -5.06 40.35
CA THR A 629 10.12 -4.98 41.81
C THR A 629 11.16 -3.92 42.20
N PRO A 630 10.83 -2.94 43.05
CA PRO A 630 11.83 -1.99 43.52
C PRO A 630 12.68 -2.69 44.59
N SER A 631 13.89 -3.10 44.24
CA SER A 631 14.92 -3.32 45.26
C SER A 631 15.49 -1.96 45.70
N PRO A 632 15.75 -1.74 47.01
CA PRO A 632 16.15 -0.44 47.50
C PRO A 632 17.61 -0.12 47.11
N SER A 633 17.78 1.18 46.88
CA SER A 633 18.98 1.94 46.52
C SER A 633 20.26 1.65 47.31
N GLN A 634 21.40 1.69 46.61
CA GLN A 634 22.64 2.25 47.14
C GLN A 634 23.05 3.48 46.30
N PRO A 635 23.57 4.56 46.91
CA PRO A 635 23.92 5.78 46.20
C PRO A 635 25.41 5.80 45.84
N SER A 636 25.74 5.94 44.55
CA SER A 636 27.10 6.30 44.13
C SER A 636 27.09 6.99 42.76
N GLY A 637 27.41 8.28 42.76
CA GLY A 637 28.25 8.96 41.77
C GLY A 637 27.90 8.87 40.27
N ASP A 638 27.25 9.92 39.79
CA ASP A 638 27.71 10.72 38.64
C ASP A 638 28.18 9.99 37.36
N GLN A 639 27.26 9.69 36.42
CA GLN A 639 27.57 9.54 34.98
C GLN A 639 26.38 9.93 34.09
N GLY A 640 26.68 10.69 33.04
CA GLY A 640 25.72 11.28 32.11
C GLY A 640 24.86 10.27 31.35
N VAL A 641 23.71 10.75 30.91
CA VAL A 641 22.73 10.03 30.08
C VAL A 641 23.32 9.79 28.69
N ALA A 642 24.21 8.81 28.57
CA ALA A 642 24.53 8.21 27.28
C ALA A 642 23.36 7.29 26.92
N ASN A 643 22.59 7.66 25.89
CA ASN A 643 21.61 6.78 25.26
C ASN A 643 22.34 5.53 24.74
N GLU A 644 22.38 4.45 25.52
CA GLU A 644 22.82 3.16 24.99
C GLU A 644 21.93 2.76 23.80
N PRO A 645 22.52 2.37 22.65
CA PRO A 645 21.74 1.90 21.53
C PRO A 645 20.96 0.66 21.96
N THR A 646 19.63 0.74 21.88
CA THR A 646 18.72 -0.34 22.23
C THR A 646 19.18 -1.64 21.56
N ALA A 647 19.35 -2.70 22.34
CA ALA A 647 19.90 -3.97 21.86
C ALA A 647 19.07 -4.52 20.69
N LEU A 648 19.75 -4.93 19.62
CA LEU A 648 19.12 -5.49 18.42
C LEU A 648 18.52 -6.87 18.70
N ASP A 649 17.29 -7.09 18.23
CA ASP A 649 16.66 -8.42 18.27
C ASP A 649 17.16 -9.27 17.10
N ILE A 650 18.26 -10.00 17.35
CA ILE A 650 18.91 -10.85 16.34
C ILE A 650 17.97 -11.95 15.82
N PRO A 651 17.23 -12.70 16.67
CA PRO A 651 16.23 -13.65 16.20
C PRO A 651 15.21 -13.03 15.25
N ALA A 652 14.58 -11.90 15.62
CA ALA A 652 13.58 -11.25 14.77
C ALA A 652 14.18 -10.75 13.45
N LEU A 653 15.42 -10.27 13.45
CA LEU A 653 16.11 -9.86 12.23
C LEU A 653 16.43 -11.05 11.32
N ARG A 654 16.81 -12.21 11.86
CA ARG A 654 17.03 -13.43 11.05
C ARG A 654 15.75 -13.84 10.34
N VAL A 655 14.64 -13.83 11.07
CA VAL A 655 13.30 -14.15 10.53
C VAL A 655 12.93 -13.19 9.40
N GLN A 656 13.12 -11.88 9.59
CA GLN A 656 12.84 -10.88 8.54
C GLN A 656 13.74 -11.05 7.30
N LEU A 657 15.03 -11.33 7.48
CA LEU A 657 15.96 -11.56 6.36
C LEU A 657 15.60 -12.82 5.56
N ALA A 658 15.21 -13.89 6.24
CA ALA A 658 14.79 -15.13 5.59
C ALA A 658 13.44 -14.97 4.86
N GLY A 659 12.47 -14.25 5.46
CA GLY A 659 11.15 -14.05 4.84
C GLY A 659 11.16 -13.09 3.64
N SER A 660 12.11 -12.17 3.60
CA SER A 660 12.28 -11.24 2.48
C SER A 660 13.07 -11.81 1.30
N HIS A 661 13.64 -13.02 1.42
CA HIS A 661 14.50 -13.68 0.41
C HIS A 661 15.73 -12.84 -0.02
N ILE A 662 16.20 -11.96 0.86
CA ILE A 662 17.36 -11.10 0.60
C ILE A 662 18.63 -11.93 0.41
N LEU A 663 18.83 -12.98 1.22
CA LEU A 663 20.03 -13.79 1.16
C LEU A 663 20.09 -14.60 -0.13
N GLU A 664 18.96 -15.16 -0.54
CA GLU A 664 18.76 -15.90 -1.78
C GLU A 664 18.98 -14.99 -2.98
N ALA A 665 18.46 -13.75 -2.94
CA ALA A 665 18.71 -12.75 -3.98
C ALA A 665 20.20 -12.40 -4.09
N LEU A 666 20.90 -12.23 -2.95
CA LEU A 666 22.35 -12.01 -2.94
C LEU A 666 23.13 -13.21 -3.49
N ARG A 667 22.70 -14.44 -3.21
CA ARG A 667 23.30 -15.66 -3.78
C ARG A 667 23.12 -15.69 -5.30
N LEU A 668 21.93 -15.35 -5.80
CA LEU A 668 21.68 -15.22 -7.25
C LEU A 668 22.55 -14.13 -7.88
N HIS A 669 22.64 -12.94 -7.28
CA HIS A 669 23.48 -11.86 -7.80
C HIS A 669 24.97 -12.18 -7.78
N ARG A 670 25.42 -13.04 -6.85
CA ARG A 670 26.81 -13.52 -6.79
C ARG A 670 27.09 -14.62 -7.81
N ALA A 671 26.13 -15.50 -8.06
CA ALA A 671 26.28 -16.61 -9.00
C ALA A 671 26.04 -16.19 -10.46
N GLY A 672 25.20 -15.19 -10.68
CA GLY A 672 24.82 -14.68 -11.99
C GLY A 672 25.36 -13.28 -12.28
N TYR A 673 24.66 -12.58 -13.18
CA TYR A 673 25.04 -11.29 -13.75
C TYR A 673 23.91 -10.28 -13.56
N ALA A 674 24.14 -9.22 -12.80
CA ALA A 674 23.10 -8.26 -12.39
C ALA A 674 22.77 -7.20 -13.46
N GLU A 675 23.70 -6.93 -14.37
CA GLU A 675 23.54 -5.93 -15.43
C GLU A 675 23.58 -6.58 -16.81
N HIS A 676 22.76 -6.06 -17.72
CA HIS A 676 22.64 -6.55 -19.10
C HIS A 676 22.62 -5.38 -20.09
N MET A 677 23.29 -5.54 -21.23
CA MET A 677 23.34 -4.57 -22.32
C MET A 677 23.28 -5.29 -23.66
N GLY A 678 22.40 -4.86 -24.58
CA GLY A 678 22.28 -5.49 -25.90
C GLY A 678 23.59 -5.41 -26.70
N LEU A 679 23.87 -6.41 -27.53
CA LEU A 679 25.15 -6.52 -28.26
C LEU A 679 25.48 -5.27 -29.09
N ALA A 680 24.53 -4.79 -29.90
CA ALA A 680 24.73 -3.59 -30.71
C ALA A 680 24.96 -2.32 -29.87
N GLN A 681 24.31 -2.22 -28.70
CA GLN A 681 24.53 -1.10 -27.79
C GLN A 681 25.92 -1.17 -27.15
N PHE A 682 26.34 -2.35 -26.72
CA PHE A 682 27.67 -2.59 -26.18
C PHE A 682 28.72 -2.22 -27.23
N ARG A 683 28.61 -2.76 -28.45
CA ARG A 683 29.55 -2.48 -29.54
C ARG A 683 29.67 -0.98 -29.79
N ARG A 684 28.55 -0.29 -30.06
CA ARG A 684 28.57 1.16 -30.35
C ARG A 684 29.20 1.99 -29.23
N ARG A 685 29.03 1.57 -27.98
CA ARG A 685 29.54 2.28 -26.81
C ARG A 685 31.04 2.08 -26.60
N PHE A 686 31.54 0.87 -26.85
CA PHE A 686 32.90 0.48 -26.46
C PHE A 686 33.85 0.23 -27.63
N GLN A 687 33.37 0.18 -28.88
CA GLN A 687 34.22 -0.03 -30.07
C GLN A 687 35.32 1.04 -30.21
N VAL A 688 35.12 2.24 -29.67
CA VAL A 688 36.12 3.33 -29.67
C VAL A 688 37.37 2.97 -28.87
N LEU A 689 37.25 2.06 -27.91
CA LEU A 689 38.37 1.58 -27.09
C LEU A 689 39.28 0.61 -27.86
N ASP A 690 38.85 0.11 -29.03
CA ASP A 690 39.65 -0.74 -29.92
C ASP A 690 39.79 -0.09 -31.32
N PRO A 691 40.82 0.75 -31.52
CA PRO A 691 41.05 1.43 -32.79
C PRO A 691 41.32 0.48 -33.98
N ALA A 692 41.79 -0.74 -33.72
CA ALA A 692 42.07 -1.73 -34.76
C ALA A 692 40.78 -2.39 -35.25
N LEU A 693 39.90 -2.77 -34.33
CA LEU A 693 38.55 -3.25 -34.62
C LEU A 693 37.73 -2.19 -35.36
N LEU A 694 37.81 -0.93 -34.93
CA LEU A 694 37.09 0.18 -35.57
C LEU A 694 37.47 0.33 -37.06
N LYS A 695 38.77 0.30 -37.38
CA LYS A 695 39.24 0.34 -38.77
C LYS A 695 38.76 -0.85 -39.61
N LYS A 696 38.70 -2.05 -39.01
CA LYS A 696 38.17 -3.24 -39.70
C LYS A 696 36.68 -3.07 -40.02
N LEU A 697 35.90 -2.58 -39.05
CA LEU A 697 34.46 -2.36 -39.19
C LEU A 697 34.12 -1.30 -40.26
N ASP A 698 34.93 -0.24 -40.37
CA ASP A 698 34.76 0.81 -41.38
C ASP A 698 35.05 0.34 -42.81
N LEU A 699 35.82 -0.75 -42.98
CA LEU A 699 36.21 -1.32 -44.27
C LEU A 699 35.28 -2.43 -44.76
N THR A 700 34.45 -3.01 -43.89
CA THR A 700 33.53 -4.11 -44.21
C THR A 700 32.16 -3.64 -44.69
N SER A 701 31.72 -4.12 -45.86
CA SER A 701 30.40 -3.83 -46.46
C SER A 701 29.35 -4.95 -46.26
N GLU A 702 29.67 -6.00 -45.50
CA GLU A 702 28.78 -7.15 -45.25
C GLU A 702 27.98 -7.02 -43.93
N GLU A 703 26.90 -7.81 -43.79
CA GLU A 703 26.12 -7.89 -42.55
C GLU A 703 26.99 -8.33 -41.36
N LEU A 704 27.10 -7.44 -40.36
CA LEU A 704 27.96 -7.64 -39.19
C LEU A 704 27.34 -8.60 -38.19
N ASP A 705 28.08 -9.68 -37.87
CA ASP A 705 27.79 -10.55 -36.73
C ASP A 705 28.16 -9.83 -35.42
N GLU A 706 27.19 -9.11 -34.85
CA GLU A 706 27.34 -8.32 -33.63
C GLU A 706 27.95 -9.14 -32.46
N ARG A 707 27.65 -10.43 -32.37
CA ARG A 707 28.17 -11.29 -31.30
C ARG A 707 29.68 -11.49 -31.44
N LYS A 708 30.17 -11.83 -32.63
CA LYS A 708 31.60 -12.02 -32.88
C LYS A 708 32.40 -10.74 -32.64
N VAL A 709 31.86 -9.60 -33.07
CA VAL A 709 32.50 -8.29 -32.86
C VAL A 709 32.61 -7.97 -31.38
N VAL A 710 31.55 -8.22 -30.61
CA VAL A 710 31.58 -8.05 -29.15
C VAL A 710 32.54 -9.02 -28.48
N GLU A 711 32.63 -10.27 -28.92
CA GLU A 711 33.60 -11.24 -28.42
C GLU A 711 35.06 -10.86 -28.73
N GLU A 712 35.36 -10.28 -29.90
CA GLU A 712 36.68 -9.72 -30.24
C GLU A 712 37.00 -8.52 -29.34
N LEU A 713 36.04 -7.58 -29.20
CA LEU A 713 36.19 -6.40 -28.36
C LEU A 713 36.46 -6.76 -26.89
N LEU A 714 35.74 -7.76 -26.35
CA LEU A 714 35.96 -8.24 -24.99
C LEU A 714 37.35 -8.87 -24.79
N LYS A 715 37.93 -9.49 -25.82
CA LYS A 715 39.30 -10.01 -25.77
C LYS A 715 40.32 -8.87 -25.76
N THR A 716 40.10 -7.81 -26.54
CA THR A 716 41.00 -6.63 -26.54
C THR A 716 40.95 -5.89 -25.21
N LEU A 717 39.77 -5.78 -24.59
CA LEU A 717 39.58 -5.13 -23.30
C LEU A 717 40.13 -5.93 -22.12
N ASP A 718 40.59 -7.17 -22.33
CA ASP A 718 41.18 -8.07 -21.33
C ASP A 718 40.34 -8.19 -20.04
N LEU A 719 39.01 -8.25 -20.19
CA LEU A 719 38.10 -8.39 -19.05
C LEU A 719 38.12 -9.82 -18.51
N GLU A 720 38.07 -9.97 -17.19
CA GLU A 720 37.98 -11.28 -16.55
C GLU A 720 36.76 -12.07 -17.07
N LYS A 721 37.00 -13.28 -17.62
CA LYS A 721 35.95 -14.15 -18.17
C LYS A 721 34.84 -14.52 -17.18
N LYS A 722 35.08 -14.39 -15.87
CA LYS A 722 34.08 -14.61 -14.81
C LYS A 722 33.21 -13.37 -14.54
N ALA A 723 33.67 -12.19 -14.93
CA ALA A 723 32.97 -10.93 -14.70
C ALA A 723 31.93 -10.64 -15.79
N VAL A 724 32.08 -11.24 -16.99
CA VAL A 724 31.24 -10.97 -18.15
C VAL A 724 30.84 -12.26 -18.87
N ALA A 725 29.57 -12.37 -19.27
CA ALA A 725 29.05 -13.41 -20.15
C ALA A 725 28.38 -12.82 -21.39
N VAL A 726 28.61 -13.44 -22.54
CA VAL A 726 27.98 -13.09 -23.82
C VAL A 726 26.85 -14.08 -24.08
N GLY A 727 25.61 -13.59 -24.09
CA GLY A 727 24.43 -14.36 -24.47
C GLY A 727 24.12 -14.29 -25.97
N HIS A 728 22.94 -14.76 -26.34
CA HIS A 728 22.44 -14.69 -27.72
C HIS A 728 22.21 -13.26 -28.22
N SER A 729 21.68 -12.37 -27.36
CA SER A 729 21.26 -11.01 -27.74
C SER A 729 21.92 -9.89 -26.91
N GLN A 730 22.59 -10.25 -25.81
CA GLN A 730 23.14 -9.28 -24.87
C GLN A 730 24.39 -9.74 -24.13
N VAL A 731 25.19 -8.78 -23.69
CA VAL A 731 26.29 -8.96 -22.74
C VAL A 731 25.77 -8.77 -21.32
N SER A 732 26.15 -9.65 -20.42
CA SER A 732 25.79 -9.62 -19.00
C SER A 732 27.04 -9.49 -18.12
N LYS A 733 27.00 -8.67 -17.06
CA LYS A 733 28.14 -8.40 -16.17
C LYS A 733 27.79 -8.62 -14.69
N VAL A 734 28.76 -9.12 -13.92
CA VAL A 734 28.71 -9.22 -12.46
C VAL A 734 28.85 -7.81 -11.87
N THR A 735 27.95 -7.42 -10.96
CA THR A 735 28.18 -6.23 -10.13
C THR A 735 29.35 -6.53 -9.19
N CYS A 736 30.55 -6.01 -9.48
CA CYS A 736 31.64 -5.99 -8.51
C CYS A 736 31.17 -5.19 -7.29
N LEU A 737 31.05 -5.86 -6.15
CA LEU A 737 30.55 -5.27 -4.90
C LEU A 737 31.45 -4.13 -4.37
N ASP A 738 32.67 -3.98 -4.89
CA ASP A 738 33.66 -3.01 -4.40
C ASP A 738 34.39 -2.22 -5.50
N GLN A 739 33.91 -2.24 -6.75
CA GLN A 739 34.52 -1.45 -7.82
C GLN A 739 33.50 -0.59 -8.57
N PRO A 740 33.78 0.71 -8.79
CA PRO A 740 32.87 1.58 -9.53
C PRO A 740 32.63 1.01 -10.93
N PRO A 741 31.40 1.08 -11.48
CA PRO A 741 31.12 0.63 -12.84
C PRO A 741 32.13 1.16 -13.87
N SER A 742 32.61 2.40 -13.73
CA SER A 742 33.68 3.03 -14.53
C SER A 742 35.09 2.47 -14.39
N SER A 743 35.37 1.57 -13.44
CA SER A 743 36.71 0.94 -13.36
C SER A 743 36.88 -0.27 -14.27
N LEU A 744 35.80 -0.69 -14.95
CA LEU A 744 35.80 -1.76 -15.94
C LEU A 744 34.92 -1.40 -17.16
N TRP A 745 34.68 -0.10 -17.40
CA TRP A 745 33.94 0.44 -18.56
C TRP A 745 34.47 1.80 -18.99
#